data_AF-A0A938K9X5-F1
#
_entry.id   AF-A0A938K9X5-F1
#
_cell.length_a   1.000
_cell.length_b   1.000
_cell.length_c   1.000
_cell.angle_alpha   90.00
_cell.angle_beta   90.00
_cell.angle_gamma   90.00
#
_symmetry.space_group_name_H-M   'P 1'
#
loop_
_entity.id
_entity.type
_entity.pdbx_description
1 polymer ?
#
loop_
_entity_poly.entity_id
_entity_poly.type
_entity_poly.pdbx_seq_one_letter_code
_entity_poly.pdbx_strand_id
1 'polypeptide(L)'
;MSSRLARLFPALTLVAILGVMRYPCAAQAQAERQADSDRDPSLQVERDWVDGRWNRTEVGQFLASNLDAQGHRITKALSIKVGDNDEGAVCFDTGQCAFRAGWLGGFLRFSPARFGFIQSPRIAGELAFAARAEASWQNARARYTGLRLHGRRVVLEYTVDRVRVLDSPWLETIEDLKIFTRTLELGPCDREMKLAVATGGETSVLSSDERSSRALFGTDSSVSLITVLGPGVQFRKDQGQLIISFPVRSTPQRAKITFWSGAKSRLAAFDAWAKAADSVEDLSDWLKPGPARWLPELKTVGQRGLDTDFLSVDTLTVPYENPWSALMFLAGVGFTPDGAAYVCTIHGDVWRVTGIDGSLRELRWKRFATGLFQPLGLQVRDGQIFVLGRDQITRLHDWNGDGEADFYEDFCNLIDTAPGHNYVTCLEKDSAGNFYYVDPRGVHRVSADGRSKETLAAGFRNPNGLGVSPDGTVITVAPQQGEWTPSSALCEIKPGGYYGHGGPRTTAERPLGYNPPLCWIPHRVDNSSGSQVWLPPGQWGPLGGQMLHLLWGRCGLMLVLRDVVNGVAQGAVVPLPGRFLSGPHRGTFNPRDGHLYIAGSTGWQTSAVKDGALHRVRFTGKPVARPTSWHAHQNGLTLTFAGPLDRAAAEDIGSYSIQEWNYRYAAQYGSKDWSVVNPDKEGRDEVAVKSARLLDDGKTVFLEIPALRPVMQMEVQYNLNEADGRPRRGQVWLTLHQLDRPLTTGH
;
A
#
# COMPACT_ATOMS: atom_id res chain seq x y z
N MET A 1 -31.47 -49.04 -71.88
CA MET A 1 -30.14 -49.17 -72.53
C MET A 1 -29.10 -48.97 -71.42
N SER A 2 -28.39 -49.99 -70.91
CA SER A 2 -27.25 -50.70 -71.56
C SER A 2 -26.21 -49.70 -72.10
N SER A 3 -24.92 -49.68 -71.74
CA SER A 3 -24.00 -50.58 -70.99
C SER A 3 -22.67 -49.80 -70.72
N ARG A 4 -21.69 -50.12 -69.85
CA ARG A 4 -21.27 -51.27 -68.98
C ARG A 4 -20.42 -50.67 -67.81
N LEU A 5 -20.34 -51.25 -66.60
CA LEU A 5 -19.27 -52.15 -66.07
C LEU A 5 -17.81 -51.74 -66.43
N ALA A 6 -16.83 -51.70 -65.51
CA ALA A 6 -16.65 -52.33 -64.18
C ALA A 6 -15.90 -51.36 -63.21
N ARG A 7 -15.81 -51.55 -61.88
CA ARG A 7 -15.42 -52.74 -61.10
C ARG A 7 -16.14 -52.85 -59.74
N LEU A 8 -16.22 -54.08 -59.22
CA LEU A 8 -16.62 -54.43 -57.85
C LEU A 8 -15.37 -54.40 -56.91
N PHE A 9 -15.37 -54.65 -55.59
CA PHE A 9 -16.35 -55.26 -54.65
C PHE A 9 -16.07 -54.75 -53.19
N PRO A 10 -16.49 -55.38 -52.05
CA PRO A 10 -17.13 -54.63 -50.96
C PRO A 10 -16.32 -54.49 -49.65
N ALA A 11 -17.02 -53.96 -48.64
CA ALA A 11 -16.62 -53.72 -47.25
C ALA A 11 -15.75 -54.79 -46.58
N LEU A 12 -14.77 -54.29 -45.79
CA LEU A 12 -14.33 -54.94 -44.55
C LEU A 12 -14.07 -53.86 -43.48
N THR A 13 -14.39 -54.18 -42.23
CA THR A 13 -14.21 -53.31 -41.06
C THR A 13 -12.74 -52.95 -40.86
N LEU A 14 -12.42 -51.65 -40.77
CA LEU A 14 -11.11 -51.19 -40.30
C LEU A 14 -11.26 -50.27 -39.10
N VAL A 15 -10.58 -50.63 -38.00
CA VAL A 15 -10.46 -49.82 -36.80
C VAL A 15 -9.66 -48.55 -37.14
N ALA A 16 -10.33 -47.41 -37.20
CA ALA A 16 -9.67 -46.12 -37.36
C ALA A 16 -8.99 -45.73 -36.02
N ILE A 17 -7.71 -46.04 -35.90
CA ILE A 17 -6.85 -45.49 -34.85
C ILE A 17 -6.73 -43.98 -35.11
N LEU A 18 -7.57 -43.19 -34.45
CA LEU A 18 -7.41 -41.74 -34.37
C LEU A 18 -6.17 -41.44 -33.52
N GLY A 19 -5.03 -41.35 -34.20
CA GLY A 19 -3.77 -40.93 -33.63
C GLY A 19 -3.87 -39.51 -33.11
N VAL A 20 -4.14 -39.36 -31.82
CA VAL A 20 -3.94 -38.09 -31.10
C VAL A 20 -2.46 -37.75 -31.20
N MET A 21 -2.11 -36.80 -32.06
CA MET A 21 -0.80 -36.15 -32.00
C MET A 21 -0.71 -35.41 -30.66
N ARG A 22 -0.13 -36.10 -29.67
CA ARG A 22 0.36 -35.48 -28.45
C ARG A 22 1.46 -34.51 -28.86
N TYR A 23 1.12 -33.22 -28.90
CA TYR A 23 2.13 -32.17 -28.78
C TYR A 23 2.96 -32.45 -27.51
N PRO A 24 4.29 -32.27 -27.56
CA PRO A 24 5.16 -32.66 -26.45
C PRO A 24 4.78 -31.92 -25.17
N CYS A 25 4.81 -32.67 -24.08
CA CYS A 25 4.34 -32.28 -22.76
C CYS A 25 4.97 -30.96 -22.27
N ALA A 26 4.15 -30.11 -21.65
CA ALA A 26 4.62 -28.98 -20.86
C ALA A 26 5.36 -29.46 -19.59
N ALA A 27 6.65 -29.76 -19.75
CA ALA A 27 7.62 -29.92 -18.68
C ALA A 27 8.80 -28.98 -19.00
N GLN A 28 9.12 -27.95 -18.22
CA GLN A 28 8.86 -27.76 -16.79
C GLN A 28 8.05 -26.48 -16.50
N ALA A 29 6.73 -26.59 -16.42
CA ALA A 29 5.98 -25.70 -15.53
C ALA A 29 6.14 -26.25 -14.11
N GLN A 30 7.15 -25.77 -13.38
CA GLN A 30 7.24 -26.04 -11.94
C GLN A 30 5.94 -25.51 -11.32
N ALA A 31 5.13 -26.40 -10.74
CA ALA A 31 3.87 -26.01 -10.11
C ALA A 31 4.19 -25.12 -8.90
N GLU A 32 4.19 -23.81 -9.12
CA GLU A 32 4.45 -22.80 -8.09
C GLU A 32 3.42 -22.99 -6.98
N ARG A 33 3.90 -23.46 -5.82
CA ARG A 33 3.06 -23.67 -4.64
C ARG A 33 2.44 -22.34 -4.22
N GLN A 34 1.18 -22.40 -3.81
CA GLN A 34 0.63 -21.38 -2.91
C GLN A 34 1.46 -21.36 -1.62
N ALA A 35 1.73 -20.15 -1.11
CA ALA A 35 2.41 -19.96 0.17
C ALA A 35 1.69 -20.70 1.32
N ASP A 36 2.46 -21.32 2.20
CA ASP A 36 1.97 -22.14 3.32
C ASP A 36 1.89 -21.28 4.60
N SER A 37 0.87 -20.43 4.66
CA SER A 37 0.68 -19.43 5.73
C SER A 37 -0.08 -19.94 6.95
N ASP A 38 -0.64 -21.15 6.91
CA ASP A 38 -1.55 -21.67 7.94
C ASP A 38 -0.83 -22.24 9.19
N ARG A 39 0.52 -22.23 9.20
CA ARG A 39 1.35 -22.65 10.34
C ARG A 39 1.61 -21.50 11.32
N ASP A 40 2.00 -21.79 12.57
CA ASP A 40 2.35 -20.75 13.55
C ASP A 40 3.41 -19.78 12.97
N PRO A 41 3.18 -18.44 13.02
CA PRO A 41 4.12 -17.42 12.56
C PRO A 41 5.59 -17.66 12.95
N SER A 42 5.85 -18.13 14.17
CA SER A 42 7.21 -18.35 14.67
C SER A 42 7.98 -19.48 13.96
N LEU A 43 7.28 -20.36 13.22
CA LEU A 43 7.85 -21.53 12.52
C LEU A 43 7.98 -21.32 11.01
N GLN A 44 7.57 -20.17 10.48
CA GLN A 44 7.59 -19.86 9.05
C GLN A 44 8.95 -19.33 8.61
N VAL A 45 9.44 -19.75 7.43
CA VAL A 45 10.76 -19.38 6.89
C VAL A 45 10.67 -18.87 5.45
N GLU A 46 11.71 -18.21 4.94
CA GLU A 46 11.69 -17.46 3.65
C GLU A 46 11.03 -18.22 2.48
N ARG A 47 11.32 -19.51 2.32
CA ARG A 47 10.77 -20.37 1.25
C ARG A 47 9.24 -20.48 1.27
N ASP A 48 8.63 -20.31 2.43
CA ASP A 48 7.18 -20.43 2.62
C ASP A 48 6.45 -19.22 2.01
N TRP A 49 7.19 -18.19 1.58
CA TRP A 49 6.73 -16.90 1.06
C TRP A 49 7.15 -16.63 -0.38
N VAL A 50 7.41 -17.68 -1.16
CA VAL A 50 7.80 -17.60 -2.57
C VAL A 50 6.60 -17.96 -3.45
N ASP A 51 6.07 -16.98 -4.18
CA ASP A 51 4.85 -17.12 -4.99
C ASP A 51 4.95 -16.22 -6.24
N GLY A 52 4.95 -16.85 -7.43
CA GLY A 52 5.13 -16.18 -8.72
C GLY A 52 3.85 -15.65 -9.38
N ARG A 53 2.67 -15.83 -8.77
CA ARG A 53 1.36 -15.58 -9.41
C ARG A 53 1.19 -14.17 -9.99
N TRP A 54 1.87 -13.16 -9.45
CA TRP A 54 1.79 -11.78 -9.96
C TRP A 54 2.23 -11.65 -11.43
N ASN A 55 3.10 -12.53 -11.93
CA ASN A 55 3.48 -12.60 -13.35
C ASN A 55 2.32 -13.02 -14.29
N ARG A 56 1.16 -13.40 -13.74
CA ARG A 56 -0.04 -13.79 -14.49
C ARG A 56 -1.15 -12.72 -14.41
N THR A 57 -0.98 -11.70 -13.57
CA THR A 57 -1.97 -10.63 -13.38
C THR A 57 -1.96 -9.68 -14.58
N GLU A 58 -3.14 -9.38 -15.12
CA GLU A 58 -3.29 -8.26 -16.05
C GLU A 58 -3.30 -6.95 -15.25
N VAL A 59 -2.17 -6.23 -15.26
CA VAL A 59 -1.92 -5.02 -14.46
C VAL A 59 -2.48 -3.72 -15.08
N GLY A 60 -3.03 -3.78 -16.29
CA GLY A 60 -3.49 -2.64 -17.07
C GLY A 60 -2.45 -2.11 -18.06
N GLN A 61 -2.69 -0.91 -18.58
CA GLN A 61 -1.82 -0.28 -19.58
C GLN A 61 -0.50 0.26 -18.99
N PHE A 62 -0.41 0.41 -17.66
CA PHE A 62 0.80 0.89 -16.98
C PHE A 62 1.01 0.24 -15.61
N LEU A 63 2.22 0.42 -15.06
CA LEU A 63 2.55 0.13 -13.66
C LEU A 63 3.59 1.13 -13.13
N ALA A 64 3.25 1.81 -12.03
CA ALA A 64 4.17 2.64 -11.26
C ALA A 64 5.01 1.77 -10.30
N SER A 65 6.34 1.95 -10.32
CA SER A 65 7.29 1.13 -9.55
C SER A 65 8.68 1.79 -9.40
N ASN A 66 9.59 1.15 -8.66
CA ASN A 66 11.04 1.36 -8.83
C ASN A 66 11.52 0.45 -9.97
N LEU A 67 12.23 0.96 -10.97
CA LEU A 67 12.77 0.17 -12.11
C LEU A 67 14.29 0.38 -12.29
N ASP A 68 15.03 -0.66 -12.67
CA ASP A 68 16.40 -0.53 -13.17
C ASP A 68 16.42 -0.55 -14.71
N ALA A 69 17.12 0.38 -15.33
CA ALA A 69 17.41 0.38 -16.77
C ALA A 69 18.88 0.78 -17.01
N GLN A 70 19.62 -0.04 -17.77
CA GLN A 70 21.06 0.13 -18.05
C GLN A 70 21.93 0.51 -16.83
N GLY A 71 21.69 -0.13 -15.68
CA GLY A 71 22.44 0.12 -14.45
C GLY A 71 22.05 1.39 -13.68
N HIS A 72 21.08 2.16 -14.18
CA HIS A 72 20.50 3.31 -13.48
C HIS A 72 19.16 2.94 -12.84
N ARG A 73 18.94 3.39 -11.61
CA ARG A 73 17.69 3.23 -10.85
C ARG A 73 16.77 4.42 -11.09
N ILE A 74 15.57 4.16 -11.56
CA ILE A 74 14.47 5.12 -11.63
C ILE A 74 13.53 4.82 -10.46
N THR A 75 13.38 5.75 -9.51
CA THR A 75 12.61 5.50 -8.27
C THR A 75 11.11 5.72 -8.42
N LYS A 76 10.70 6.66 -9.27
CA LYS A 76 9.30 6.92 -9.63
C LYS A 76 9.07 6.57 -11.10
N ALA A 77 9.27 5.29 -11.43
CA ALA A 77 9.17 4.77 -12.79
C ALA A 77 7.73 4.38 -13.11
N LEU A 78 7.12 5.05 -14.07
CA LEU A 78 5.87 4.66 -14.69
C LEU A 78 6.18 3.86 -15.96
N SER A 79 6.04 2.54 -15.90
CA SER A 79 6.17 1.67 -17.06
C SER A 79 4.86 1.63 -17.81
N ILE A 80 4.84 1.88 -19.12
CA ILE A 80 3.63 1.99 -19.95
C ILE A 80 3.75 1.02 -21.13
N LYS A 81 2.76 0.13 -21.33
CA LYS A 81 2.64 -0.73 -22.52
C LYS A 81 2.28 0.14 -23.74
N VAL A 82 2.88 -0.13 -24.89
CA VAL A 82 2.68 0.65 -26.14
C VAL A 82 2.56 -0.24 -27.38
N GLY A 83 1.87 0.29 -28.39
CA GLY A 83 1.57 -0.41 -29.64
C GLY A 83 0.24 -1.16 -29.58
N ASP A 84 -0.37 -1.39 -30.74
CA ASP A 84 -1.74 -1.89 -30.83
C ASP A 84 -1.93 -3.22 -30.09
N ASN A 85 -0.89 -4.07 -30.08
CA ASN A 85 -0.86 -5.38 -29.42
C ASN A 85 0.04 -5.44 -28.15
N ASP A 86 0.33 -4.29 -27.50
CA ASP A 86 1.26 -4.18 -26.34
C ASP A 86 2.66 -4.80 -26.60
N GLU A 87 3.17 -4.60 -27.81
CA GLU A 87 4.36 -5.29 -28.33
C GLU A 87 5.66 -4.72 -27.76
N GLY A 88 5.60 -3.50 -27.22
CA GLY A 88 6.67 -2.85 -26.50
C GLY A 88 6.17 -2.10 -25.27
N ALA A 89 7.11 -1.53 -24.54
CA ALA A 89 6.82 -0.67 -23.41
C ALA A 89 7.90 0.40 -23.22
N VAL A 90 7.56 1.42 -22.44
CA VAL A 90 8.40 2.58 -22.16
C VAL A 90 8.42 2.87 -20.66
N CYS A 91 9.52 3.43 -20.17
CA CYS A 91 9.65 3.92 -18.79
C CYS A 91 9.68 5.45 -18.79
N PHE A 92 8.70 6.05 -18.11
CA PHE A 92 8.64 7.48 -17.82
C PHE A 92 8.95 7.73 -16.34
N ASP A 93 9.90 8.62 -16.08
CA ASP A 93 10.28 9.08 -14.75
C ASP A 93 9.36 10.25 -14.35
N THR A 94 8.38 10.01 -13.48
CA THR A 94 7.43 11.06 -13.04
C THR A 94 8.11 12.10 -12.15
N GLY A 95 9.24 11.76 -11.51
CA GLY A 95 10.03 12.69 -10.70
C GLY A 95 10.75 13.76 -11.51
N GLN A 96 11.04 13.50 -12.79
CA GLN A 96 11.70 14.44 -13.70
C GLN A 96 10.90 14.76 -14.98
N CYS A 97 9.73 14.13 -15.15
CA CYS A 97 8.88 14.19 -16.35
C CYS A 97 9.63 13.87 -17.66
N ALA A 98 10.35 12.75 -17.68
CA ALA A 98 11.22 12.39 -18.80
C ALA A 98 11.22 10.89 -19.10
N PHE A 99 11.45 10.53 -20.37
CA PHE A 99 11.57 9.14 -20.80
C PHE A 99 12.96 8.59 -20.48
N ARG A 100 13.02 7.34 -20.05
CA ARG A 100 14.24 6.67 -19.56
C ARG A 100 14.60 5.41 -20.31
N ALA A 101 13.62 4.69 -20.83
CA ALA A 101 13.84 3.49 -21.63
C ALA A 101 12.64 3.19 -22.53
N GLY A 102 12.90 2.44 -23.59
CA GLY A 102 11.90 1.73 -24.39
C GLY A 102 12.41 0.33 -24.73
N TRP A 103 11.54 -0.66 -24.70
CA TRP A 103 11.88 -2.07 -24.96
C TRP A 103 10.78 -2.79 -25.71
N LEU A 104 11.16 -3.87 -26.41
CA LEU A 104 10.28 -4.71 -27.22
C LEU A 104 10.21 -6.12 -26.65
N GLY A 105 9.07 -6.78 -26.79
CA GLY A 105 8.89 -8.18 -26.37
C GLY A 105 8.54 -8.34 -24.89
N GLY A 106 7.30 -8.00 -24.53
CA GLY A 106 6.76 -8.18 -23.17
C GLY A 106 7.00 -7.00 -22.23
N PHE A 107 6.22 -6.97 -21.14
CA PHE A 107 6.15 -5.82 -20.25
C PHE A 107 7.21 -5.88 -19.12
N LEU A 108 6.83 -6.41 -17.96
CA LEU A 108 7.68 -6.52 -16.77
C LEU A 108 7.66 -7.95 -16.24
N ARG A 109 8.72 -8.35 -15.54
CA ARG A 109 8.83 -9.61 -14.80
C ARG A 109 8.96 -9.33 -13.31
N PHE A 110 8.12 -9.97 -12.52
CA PHE A 110 8.05 -9.82 -11.06
C PHE A 110 8.79 -10.96 -10.37
N SER A 111 9.51 -10.64 -9.30
CA SER A 111 10.13 -11.65 -8.44
C SER A 111 9.05 -12.45 -7.69
N PRO A 112 9.18 -13.77 -7.51
CA PRO A 112 8.28 -14.52 -6.65
C PRO A 112 8.54 -14.29 -5.16
N ALA A 113 9.68 -13.67 -4.79
CA ALA A 113 10.04 -13.44 -3.40
C ALA A 113 9.04 -12.50 -2.71
N ARG A 114 8.35 -13.01 -1.68
CA ARG A 114 7.31 -12.33 -0.91
C ARG A 114 6.14 -11.84 -1.77
N PHE A 115 5.62 -12.70 -2.65
CA PHE A 115 4.59 -12.34 -3.64
C PHE A 115 4.99 -11.16 -4.56
N GLY A 116 6.30 -10.90 -4.66
CA GLY A 116 6.89 -9.75 -5.36
C GLY A 116 6.99 -8.46 -4.56
N PHE A 117 6.64 -8.43 -3.27
CA PHE A 117 6.58 -7.19 -2.50
C PHE A 117 7.94 -6.51 -2.25
N ILE A 118 9.02 -7.29 -2.12
CA ILE A 118 10.32 -6.79 -1.62
C ILE A 118 11.35 -6.47 -2.72
N GLN A 119 11.08 -6.82 -3.97
CA GLN A 119 12.01 -6.63 -5.10
C GLN A 119 11.36 -5.82 -6.22
N SER A 120 12.14 -4.97 -6.86
CA SER A 120 11.70 -4.24 -8.05
C SER A 120 11.39 -5.20 -9.21
N PRO A 121 10.38 -4.89 -10.04
CA PRO A 121 10.22 -5.56 -11.32
C PRO A 121 11.47 -5.37 -12.19
N ARG A 122 11.64 -6.29 -13.14
CA ARG A 122 12.67 -6.20 -14.19
C ARG A 122 11.99 -6.03 -15.54
N ILE A 123 12.65 -5.34 -16.46
CA ILE A 123 12.25 -5.32 -17.87
C ILE A 123 12.22 -6.76 -18.40
N ALA A 124 11.12 -7.15 -19.04
CA ALA A 124 10.94 -8.52 -19.53
C ALA A 124 11.54 -8.75 -20.93
N GLY A 125 11.62 -7.69 -21.74
CA GLY A 125 12.05 -7.71 -23.14
C GLY A 125 13.42 -7.09 -23.40
N GLU A 126 13.70 -6.82 -24.68
CA GLU A 126 14.97 -6.27 -25.15
C GLU A 126 14.91 -4.74 -25.26
N LEU A 127 15.88 -4.05 -24.64
CA LEU A 127 15.99 -2.59 -24.68
C LEU A 127 16.26 -2.10 -26.11
N ALA A 128 15.31 -1.37 -26.67
CA ALA A 128 15.50 -0.61 -27.90
C ALA A 128 16.25 0.70 -27.65
N PHE A 129 16.03 1.33 -26.49
CA PHE A 129 16.83 2.46 -26.02
C PHE A 129 16.82 2.59 -24.49
N ALA A 130 17.81 3.30 -23.97
CA ALA A 130 17.73 3.99 -22.69
C ALA A 130 18.34 5.39 -22.79
N ALA A 131 17.88 6.29 -21.93
CA ALA A 131 18.30 7.67 -21.87
C ALA A 131 18.81 8.00 -20.46
N ARG A 132 19.90 8.76 -20.37
CA ARG A 132 20.47 9.19 -19.08
C ARG A 132 19.63 10.31 -18.46
N ALA A 133 19.90 10.68 -17.21
CA ALA A 133 19.13 11.70 -16.49
C ALA A 133 19.13 13.07 -17.17
N GLU A 134 20.24 13.39 -17.84
CA GLU A 134 20.48 14.61 -18.61
C GLU A 134 19.54 14.74 -19.82
N ALA A 135 18.95 13.64 -20.30
CA ALA A 135 17.87 13.65 -21.30
C ALA A 135 16.53 14.04 -20.63
N SER A 136 16.37 15.34 -20.40
CA SER A 136 15.23 15.94 -19.70
C SER A 136 14.98 17.38 -20.18
N TRP A 137 13.98 18.05 -19.60
CA TRP A 137 13.70 19.47 -19.86
C TRP A 137 14.83 20.37 -19.32
N GLN A 138 15.43 21.17 -20.19
CA GLN A 138 16.64 21.94 -19.88
C GLN A 138 16.29 23.31 -19.26
N ASN A 139 16.97 23.67 -18.17
CA ASN A 139 16.81 24.96 -17.46
C ASN A 139 15.35 25.30 -17.07
N ALA A 140 14.57 24.26 -16.76
CA ALA A 140 13.15 24.35 -16.45
C ALA A 140 12.78 23.42 -15.28
N ARG A 141 11.73 23.76 -14.54
CA ARG A 141 11.19 22.90 -13.47
C ARG A 141 10.00 22.13 -14.00
N ALA A 142 10.19 20.83 -14.27
CA ALA A 142 9.08 19.95 -14.58
C ALA A 142 8.39 19.46 -13.30
N ARG A 143 7.05 19.36 -13.32
CA ARG A 143 6.24 18.79 -12.24
C ARG A 143 5.12 17.94 -12.83
N TYR A 144 5.09 16.67 -12.47
CA TYR A 144 4.00 15.76 -12.80
C TYR A 144 2.69 16.18 -12.14
N THR A 145 1.57 15.96 -12.83
CA THR A 145 0.22 16.31 -12.36
C THR A 145 -0.80 15.17 -12.52
N GLY A 146 -0.49 14.15 -13.32
CA GLY A 146 -1.29 12.93 -13.41
C GLY A 146 -1.19 12.25 -14.77
N LEU A 147 -2.02 11.23 -14.98
CA LEU A 147 -2.22 10.59 -16.27
C LEU A 147 -3.69 10.35 -16.56
N ARG A 148 -4.01 10.21 -17.85
CA ARG A 148 -5.32 9.78 -18.36
C ARG A 148 -5.22 8.50 -19.15
N LEU A 149 -6.33 7.77 -19.16
CA LEU A 149 -6.51 6.58 -20.00
C LEU A 149 -7.58 6.84 -21.07
N HIS A 150 -7.21 6.62 -22.33
CA HIS A 150 -8.13 6.65 -23.46
C HIS A 150 -7.99 5.36 -24.26
N GLY A 151 -8.83 4.37 -23.96
CA GLY A 151 -8.65 3.00 -24.45
C GLY A 151 -7.29 2.42 -24.01
N ARG A 152 -6.39 2.20 -24.98
CA ARG A 152 -5.01 1.71 -24.77
C ARG A 152 -3.97 2.83 -24.74
N ARG A 153 -4.37 4.09 -24.97
CA ARG A 153 -3.46 5.25 -24.88
C ARG A 153 -3.37 5.74 -23.43
N VAL A 154 -2.16 6.04 -23.00
CA VAL A 154 -1.88 6.82 -21.79
C VAL A 154 -1.50 8.24 -22.23
N VAL A 155 -2.16 9.24 -21.67
CA VAL A 155 -1.79 10.65 -21.83
C VAL A 155 -1.27 11.15 -20.50
N LEU A 156 0.02 11.45 -20.42
CA LEU A 156 0.67 12.00 -19.24
C LEU A 156 0.43 13.51 -19.19
N GLU A 157 0.14 14.05 -18.01
CA GLU A 157 -0.03 15.47 -17.75
C GLU A 157 1.03 15.98 -16.80
N TYR A 158 1.77 17.02 -17.21
CA TYR A 158 2.72 17.72 -16.36
C TYR A 158 2.84 19.20 -16.74
N THR A 159 3.47 20.00 -15.88
CA THR A 159 3.86 21.37 -16.17
C THR A 159 5.36 21.49 -16.32
N VAL A 160 5.82 22.25 -17.31
CA VAL A 160 7.21 22.73 -17.43
C VAL A 160 7.20 24.21 -17.10
N ASP A 161 7.66 24.55 -15.89
CA ASP A 161 7.50 25.83 -15.19
C ASP A 161 6.04 26.26 -15.00
N ARG A 162 5.43 26.81 -16.06
CA ARG A 162 4.01 27.22 -16.13
C ARG A 162 3.28 26.70 -17.37
N VAL A 163 4.01 26.06 -18.29
CA VAL A 163 3.47 25.54 -19.54
C VAL A 163 2.92 24.14 -19.28
N ARG A 164 1.62 23.92 -19.49
CA ARG A 164 1.02 22.58 -19.49
C ARG A 164 1.57 21.78 -20.68
N VAL A 165 1.92 20.53 -20.43
CA VAL A 165 2.36 19.57 -21.43
C VAL A 165 1.48 18.32 -21.30
N LEU A 166 0.90 17.93 -22.43
CA LEU A 166 0.38 16.57 -22.65
C LEU A 166 1.44 15.76 -23.38
N ASP A 167 1.56 14.49 -23.03
CA ASP A 167 2.65 13.64 -23.50
C ASP A 167 2.17 12.19 -23.59
N SER A 168 2.11 11.62 -24.79
CA SER A 168 1.60 10.28 -25.03
C SER A 168 2.59 9.43 -25.83
N PRO A 169 3.14 8.35 -25.25
CA PRO A 169 3.99 7.43 -25.98
C PRO A 169 3.20 6.40 -26.79
N TRP A 170 3.81 5.91 -27.86
CA TRP A 170 3.31 4.76 -28.62
C TRP A 170 4.43 3.96 -29.27
N LEU A 171 4.03 2.88 -29.94
CA LEU A 171 4.87 2.08 -30.81
C LEU A 171 4.12 1.88 -32.12
N GLU A 172 4.70 2.39 -33.21
CA GLU A 172 4.21 2.18 -34.57
C GLU A 172 4.94 1.01 -35.21
N THR A 173 4.20 0.22 -35.98
CA THR A 173 4.71 -0.95 -36.71
C THR A 173 4.48 -0.75 -38.19
N ILE A 174 5.57 -0.73 -38.96
CA ILE A 174 5.51 -0.47 -40.40
C ILE A 174 6.39 -1.48 -41.09
N GLU A 175 5.76 -2.39 -41.82
CA GLU A 175 6.36 -3.67 -42.22
C GLU A 175 6.88 -4.40 -40.97
N ASP A 176 8.20 -4.55 -40.83
CA ASP A 176 8.89 -5.10 -39.66
C ASP A 176 9.64 -4.03 -38.82
N LEU A 177 9.55 -2.75 -39.19
CA LEU A 177 10.13 -1.66 -38.40
C LEU A 177 9.24 -1.37 -37.17
N LYS A 178 9.85 -1.46 -35.97
CA LYS A 178 9.26 -1.06 -34.70
C LYS A 178 9.77 0.32 -34.30
N ILE A 179 8.88 1.31 -34.25
CA ILE A 179 9.21 2.73 -34.13
C ILE A 179 8.54 3.29 -32.88
N PHE A 180 9.32 3.66 -31.87
CA PHE A 180 8.77 4.32 -30.69
C PHE A 180 8.39 5.75 -31.05
N THR A 181 7.19 6.18 -30.69
CA THR A 181 6.76 7.56 -30.89
C THR A 181 6.33 8.19 -29.57
N ARG A 182 6.46 9.52 -29.49
CA ARG A 182 6.07 10.34 -28.36
C ARG A 182 5.46 11.62 -28.91
N THR A 183 4.15 11.73 -28.81
CA THR A 183 3.43 12.94 -29.20
C THR A 183 3.35 13.87 -28.00
N LEU A 184 3.62 15.16 -28.23
CA LEU A 184 3.60 16.23 -27.26
C LEU A 184 2.59 17.27 -27.68
N GLU A 185 1.82 17.79 -26.73
CA GLU A 185 1.01 19.00 -26.89
C GLU A 185 1.42 20.00 -25.81
N LEU A 186 2.01 21.11 -26.25
CA LEU A 186 2.64 22.12 -25.41
C LEU A 186 1.78 23.39 -25.42
N GLY A 187 1.25 23.79 -24.26
CA GLY A 187 0.47 25.03 -24.13
C GLY A 187 1.27 26.30 -24.51
N PRO A 188 0.63 27.48 -24.59
CA PRO A 188 1.29 28.75 -24.93
C PRO A 188 2.52 29.04 -24.06
N CYS A 189 3.55 29.67 -24.63
CA CYS A 189 4.75 30.08 -23.90
C CYS A 189 5.43 31.32 -24.51
N ASP A 190 6.03 32.13 -23.63
CA ASP A 190 6.74 33.38 -23.93
C ASP A 190 8.25 33.20 -24.18
N ARG A 191 8.77 31.98 -23.95
CA ARG A 191 10.19 31.63 -24.08
C ARG A 191 10.40 30.33 -24.87
N GLU A 192 11.56 30.18 -25.51
CA GLU A 192 12.00 28.92 -26.13
C GLU A 192 12.06 27.81 -25.07
N MET A 193 11.43 26.66 -25.34
CA MET A 193 11.52 25.48 -24.47
C MET A 193 12.50 24.47 -25.06
N LYS A 194 13.26 23.79 -24.20
CA LYS A 194 14.33 22.87 -24.61
C LYS A 194 14.19 21.51 -23.95
N LEU A 195 14.21 20.45 -24.74
CA LEU A 195 14.13 19.06 -24.30
C LEU A 195 15.32 18.29 -24.86
N ALA A 196 16.23 17.83 -23.99
CA ALA A 196 17.27 16.89 -24.39
C ALA A 196 16.66 15.49 -24.54
N VAL A 197 16.90 14.84 -25.69
CA VAL A 197 16.33 13.52 -26.02
C VAL A 197 17.37 12.41 -26.15
N ALA A 198 18.65 12.76 -26.36
CA ALA A 198 19.76 11.82 -26.37
C ALA A 198 21.06 12.51 -25.93
N THR A 199 21.98 11.77 -25.32
CA THR A 199 23.19 12.33 -24.67
C THR A 199 24.39 11.37 -24.76
N GLY A 200 25.57 11.88 -25.06
CA GLY A 200 26.83 11.14 -24.90
C GLY A 200 27.18 10.16 -26.03
N GLY A 201 26.66 10.38 -27.24
CA GLY A 201 26.98 9.62 -28.44
C GLY A 201 27.23 10.54 -29.64
N GLU A 202 27.80 10.00 -30.73
CA GLU A 202 28.00 10.79 -31.94
C GLU A 202 26.65 11.23 -32.51
N THR A 203 26.53 12.54 -32.72
CA THR A 203 25.28 13.20 -33.09
C THR A 203 25.51 14.05 -34.33
N SER A 204 24.73 13.79 -35.38
CA SER A 204 24.70 14.58 -36.63
C SER A 204 23.26 14.90 -37.03
N VAL A 205 22.96 16.20 -37.19
CA VAL A 205 21.67 16.65 -37.75
C VAL A 205 21.71 16.42 -39.25
N LEU A 206 20.77 15.64 -39.79
CA LEU A 206 20.68 15.30 -41.21
C LEU A 206 19.97 16.39 -42.02
N SER A 207 18.88 16.92 -41.47
CA SER A 207 18.12 18.00 -42.08
C SER A 207 17.24 18.69 -41.05
N SER A 208 16.95 19.96 -41.31
CA SER A 208 15.88 20.71 -40.65
C SER A 208 15.19 21.59 -41.68
N ASP A 209 13.86 21.58 -41.64
CA ASP A 209 12.96 22.46 -42.38
C ASP A 209 11.96 23.11 -41.40
N GLU A 210 10.93 23.79 -41.90
CA GLU A 210 9.96 24.48 -41.04
C GLU A 210 8.97 23.54 -40.31
N ARG A 211 8.88 22.27 -40.71
CA ARG A 211 7.92 21.27 -40.21
C ARG A 211 8.58 20.00 -39.67
N SER A 212 9.83 19.72 -40.03
CA SER A 212 10.57 18.54 -39.58
C SER A 212 12.03 18.83 -39.25
N SER A 213 12.59 18.10 -38.28
CA SER A 213 14.03 18.05 -38.05
C SER A 213 14.46 16.61 -37.71
N ARG A 214 15.62 16.19 -38.24
CA ARG A 214 16.07 14.78 -38.23
C ARG A 214 17.54 14.69 -37.85
N ALA A 215 17.90 13.79 -36.94
CA ALA A 215 19.26 13.63 -36.46
C ALA A 215 19.62 12.15 -36.18
N LEU A 216 20.82 11.74 -36.61
CA LEU A 216 21.41 10.47 -36.22
C LEU A 216 22.06 10.58 -34.85
N PHE A 217 21.94 9.50 -34.08
CA PHE A 217 22.59 9.28 -32.81
C PHE A 217 23.07 7.83 -32.74
N GLY A 218 24.36 7.55 -32.59
CA GLY A 218 24.82 6.15 -32.64
C GLY A 218 26.29 5.89 -32.37
N THR A 219 26.67 4.64 -32.66
CA THR A 219 28.01 4.06 -32.53
C THR A 219 28.40 3.32 -33.82
N ASP A 220 29.58 2.71 -33.87
CA ASP A 220 30.05 2.00 -35.07
C ASP A 220 29.16 0.83 -35.49
N SER A 221 28.51 0.14 -34.55
CA SER A 221 27.71 -1.07 -34.80
C SER A 221 26.19 -0.84 -34.85
N SER A 222 25.67 0.25 -34.31
CA SER A 222 24.23 0.53 -34.23
C SER A 222 23.92 2.01 -34.47
N VAL A 223 22.79 2.29 -35.13
CA VAL A 223 22.36 3.66 -35.40
C VAL A 223 20.95 3.87 -34.89
N SER A 224 20.73 5.03 -34.28
CA SER A 224 19.40 5.56 -33.98
C SER A 224 19.13 6.75 -34.89
N LEU A 225 17.95 6.83 -35.48
CA LEU A 225 17.47 8.05 -36.13
C LEU A 225 16.32 8.60 -35.28
N ILE A 226 16.47 9.86 -34.88
CA ILE A 226 15.44 10.60 -34.15
C ILE A 226 14.92 11.68 -35.07
N THR A 227 13.59 11.74 -35.20
CA THR A 227 12.88 12.80 -35.95
C THR A 227 11.97 13.54 -35.00
N VAL A 228 11.81 14.84 -35.21
CA VAL A 228 10.74 15.63 -34.61
C VAL A 228 9.95 16.33 -35.70
N LEU A 229 8.63 16.17 -35.66
CA LEU A 229 7.65 16.76 -36.56
C LEU A 229 6.85 17.83 -35.80
N GLY A 230 6.69 19.01 -36.36
CA GLY A 230 5.94 20.13 -35.76
C GLY A 230 6.38 21.50 -36.31
N PRO A 231 5.57 22.57 -36.16
CA PRO A 231 5.91 23.88 -36.72
C PRO A 231 7.11 24.52 -35.98
N GLY A 232 8.18 24.83 -36.71
CA GLY A 232 9.36 25.52 -36.19
C GLY A 232 10.19 24.73 -35.17
N VAL A 233 10.00 23.41 -35.06
CA VAL A 233 10.80 22.54 -34.19
C VAL A 233 12.17 22.28 -34.80
N GLN A 234 13.24 22.40 -34.01
CA GLN A 234 14.61 22.23 -34.52
C GLN A 234 15.46 21.41 -33.56
N PHE A 235 16.32 20.55 -34.13
CA PHE A 235 17.40 19.94 -33.35
C PHE A 235 18.56 20.91 -33.21
N ARG A 236 19.07 21.05 -31.98
CA ARG A 236 20.36 21.67 -31.69
C ARG A 236 21.28 20.63 -31.05
N LYS A 237 22.57 20.75 -31.32
CA LYS A 237 23.64 20.01 -30.64
C LYS A 237 24.29 20.95 -29.64
N ASP A 238 24.29 20.58 -28.37
CA ASP A 238 24.93 21.35 -27.29
C ASP A 238 25.58 20.39 -26.29
N GLN A 239 26.84 20.62 -25.93
CA GLN A 239 27.62 19.81 -24.96
C GLN A 239 27.49 18.27 -25.10
N GLY A 240 27.37 17.74 -26.32
CA GLY A 240 27.22 16.30 -26.58
C GLY A 240 25.80 15.75 -26.34
N GLN A 241 24.81 16.63 -26.21
CA GLN A 241 23.39 16.34 -26.18
C GLN A 241 22.72 16.68 -27.53
N LEU A 242 21.67 15.93 -27.85
CA LEU A 242 20.70 16.26 -28.89
C LEU A 242 19.47 16.88 -28.23
N ILE A 243 19.22 18.16 -28.51
CA ILE A 243 18.17 18.97 -27.88
C ILE A 243 17.15 19.36 -28.93
N ILE A 244 15.86 19.17 -28.63
CA ILE A 244 14.75 19.76 -29.38
C ILE A 244 14.48 21.15 -28.81
N SER A 245 14.53 22.16 -29.67
CA SER A 245 14.04 23.51 -29.42
C SER A 245 12.59 23.64 -29.89
N PHE A 246 11.70 24.08 -28.99
CA PHE A 246 10.33 24.47 -29.31
C PHE A 246 10.22 26.00 -29.23
N PRO A 247 9.68 26.67 -30.27
CA PRO A 247 9.62 28.13 -30.34
C PRO A 247 8.61 28.73 -29.36
N VAL A 248 8.74 30.05 -29.17
CA VAL A 248 7.73 30.92 -28.53
C VAL A 248 6.41 30.82 -29.30
N ARG A 249 5.27 30.73 -28.61
CA ARG A 249 3.95 30.52 -29.23
C ARG A 249 2.80 31.07 -28.38
N SER A 250 1.81 31.66 -29.05
CA SER A 250 0.58 32.17 -28.43
C SER A 250 -0.56 31.14 -28.34
N THR A 251 -0.48 30.06 -29.11
CA THR A 251 -1.44 28.94 -29.12
C THR A 251 -0.74 27.63 -28.71
N PRO A 252 -1.49 26.58 -28.32
CA PRO A 252 -0.91 25.25 -28.17
C PRO A 252 -0.20 24.79 -29.45
N GLN A 253 0.95 24.13 -29.28
CA GLN A 253 1.71 23.51 -30.36
C GLN A 253 1.78 22.01 -30.13
N ARG A 254 1.54 21.24 -31.18
CA ARG A 254 1.80 19.79 -31.19
C ARG A 254 3.13 19.48 -31.83
N ALA A 255 3.80 18.45 -31.34
CA ALA A 255 4.98 17.87 -31.97
C ALA A 255 5.02 16.35 -31.78
N LYS A 256 5.47 15.60 -32.79
CA LYS A 256 5.67 14.15 -32.71
C LYS A 256 7.16 13.83 -32.79
N ILE A 257 7.68 13.20 -31.76
CA ILE A 257 9.05 12.70 -31.71
C ILE A 257 8.99 11.22 -32.08
N THR A 258 9.81 10.78 -33.04
CA THR A 258 9.94 9.38 -33.42
C THR A 258 11.35 8.91 -33.13
N PHE A 259 11.48 7.72 -32.56
CA PHE A 259 12.74 7.08 -32.22
C PHE A 259 12.78 5.67 -32.81
N TRP A 260 13.80 5.40 -33.61
CA TRP A 260 14.11 4.06 -34.10
C TRP A 260 15.60 3.79 -33.93
N SER A 261 15.94 2.59 -33.45
CA SER A 261 17.30 2.05 -33.40
C SER A 261 17.36 0.73 -34.14
N GLY A 262 18.43 0.50 -34.90
CA GLY A 262 18.63 -0.78 -35.59
C GLY A 262 19.91 -0.88 -36.39
N ALA A 263 19.95 -1.90 -37.25
CA ALA A 263 21.06 -2.14 -38.16
C ALA A 263 21.16 -1.02 -39.21
N LYS A 264 22.37 -0.54 -39.50
CA LYS A 264 22.64 0.54 -40.47
C LYS A 264 22.04 0.27 -41.86
N SER A 265 21.91 -0.99 -42.27
CA SER A 265 21.27 -1.40 -43.54
C SER A 265 19.78 -1.06 -43.62
N ARG A 266 19.08 -0.91 -42.49
CA ARG A 266 17.64 -0.57 -42.43
C ARG A 266 17.38 0.94 -42.30
N LEU A 267 18.42 1.75 -42.08
CA LEU A 267 18.32 3.19 -41.88
C LEU A 267 17.61 3.90 -43.05
N ALA A 268 17.89 3.50 -44.30
CA ALA A 268 17.28 4.12 -45.47
C ALA A 268 15.75 3.91 -45.55
N ALA A 269 15.25 2.74 -45.11
CA ALA A 269 13.82 2.46 -45.06
C ALA A 269 13.12 3.31 -43.98
N PHE A 270 13.72 3.42 -42.79
CA PHE A 270 13.20 4.27 -41.73
C PHE A 270 13.27 5.76 -42.08
N ASP A 271 14.36 6.23 -42.72
CA ASP A 271 14.51 7.62 -43.18
C ASP A 271 13.48 7.99 -44.26
N ALA A 272 13.15 7.07 -45.17
CA ALA A 272 12.08 7.23 -46.16
C ALA A 272 10.70 7.33 -45.50
N TRP A 273 10.41 6.47 -44.51
CA TRP A 273 9.17 6.61 -43.72
C TRP A 273 9.11 7.93 -42.96
N ALA A 274 10.18 8.32 -42.26
CA ALA A 274 10.21 9.53 -41.45
C ALA A 274 10.03 10.83 -42.26
N LYS A 275 10.32 10.80 -43.57
CA LYS A 275 10.00 11.86 -44.54
C LYS A 275 8.53 11.89 -44.95
N ALA A 276 7.86 10.74 -44.95
CA ALA A 276 6.46 10.59 -45.35
C ALA A 276 5.47 10.80 -44.19
N ALA A 277 5.92 10.66 -42.95
CA ALA A 277 5.11 10.92 -41.76
C ALA A 277 4.80 12.42 -41.61
N ASP A 278 3.53 12.80 -41.80
CA ASP A 278 3.09 14.20 -41.79
C ASP A 278 2.04 14.52 -40.69
N SER A 279 1.46 13.49 -40.08
CA SER A 279 0.43 13.57 -39.04
C SER A 279 1.00 13.68 -37.62
N VAL A 280 0.38 14.52 -36.80
CA VAL A 280 0.63 14.64 -35.35
C VAL A 280 -0.72 14.60 -34.63
N GLU A 281 -0.88 13.68 -33.70
CA GLU A 281 -2.16 13.41 -33.02
C GLU A 281 -2.61 14.57 -32.13
N ASP A 282 -3.93 14.74 -31.97
CA ASP A 282 -4.53 15.67 -31.00
C ASP A 282 -4.66 14.98 -29.64
N LEU A 283 -3.84 15.40 -28.66
CA LEU A 283 -3.87 14.79 -27.32
C LEU A 283 -4.99 15.38 -26.47
N SER A 284 -5.40 16.61 -26.75
CA SER A 284 -6.57 17.22 -26.11
C SER A 284 -7.87 16.43 -26.36
N ASP A 285 -8.02 15.78 -27.52
CA ASP A 285 -9.16 14.88 -27.78
C ASP A 285 -9.14 13.60 -26.92
N TRP A 286 -7.96 13.10 -26.54
CA TRP A 286 -7.79 11.93 -25.67
C TRP A 286 -7.85 12.26 -24.17
N LEU A 287 -8.17 13.51 -23.80
CA LEU A 287 -8.49 13.85 -22.40
C LEU A 287 -9.87 13.35 -21.97
N LYS A 288 -10.72 12.98 -22.93
CA LYS A 288 -12.05 12.41 -22.71
C LYS A 288 -11.91 10.93 -22.28
N PRO A 289 -12.68 10.48 -21.28
CA PRO A 289 -12.78 9.07 -20.90
C PRO A 289 -12.93 8.11 -22.08
N GLY A 290 -12.32 6.93 -21.96
CA GLY A 290 -12.57 5.82 -22.86
C GLY A 290 -13.85 5.04 -22.49
N PRO A 291 -14.12 3.92 -23.16
CA PRO A 291 -15.07 2.93 -22.68
C PRO A 291 -14.45 2.07 -21.55
N ALA A 292 -15.30 1.59 -20.63
CA ALA A 292 -14.97 0.62 -19.59
C ALA A 292 -14.13 -0.57 -20.11
N ARG A 293 -13.04 -0.88 -19.41
CA ARG A 293 -12.09 -1.97 -19.73
C ARG A 293 -12.31 -3.20 -18.86
N TRP A 294 -12.80 -3.02 -17.64
CA TRP A 294 -12.92 -4.04 -16.61
C TRP A 294 -14.35 -4.58 -16.52
N LEU A 295 -14.71 -5.42 -17.49
CA LEU A 295 -16.01 -6.08 -17.56
C LEU A 295 -15.85 -7.62 -17.57
N PRO A 296 -16.82 -8.39 -17.03
CA PRO A 296 -18.02 -7.93 -16.32
C PRO A 296 -17.73 -7.49 -14.87
N GLU A 297 -18.72 -6.87 -14.23
CA GLU A 297 -18.73 -6.73 -12.76
C GLU A 297 -18.89 -8.11 -12.11
N LEU A 298 -18.11 -8.39 -11.06
CA LEU A 298 -18.09 -9.71 -10.40
C LEU A 298 -19.08 -9.75 -9.24
N LYS A 299 -19.77 -10.88 -9.06
CA LYS A 299 -20.72 -11.10 -7.95
C LYS A 299 -20.17 -12.09 -6.93
N THR A 300 -20.30 -11.77 -5.66
CA THR A 300 -20.01 -12.69 -4.53
C THR A 300 -21.12 -12.62 -3.48
N VAL A 301 -21.13 -13.59 -2.55
CA VAL A 301 -22.08 -13.65 -1.43
C VAL A 301 -21.27 -13.58 -0.14
N GLY A 302 -21.57 -12.62 0.74
CA GLY A 302 -20.92 -12.51 2.04
C GLY A 302 -21.49 -13.46 3.07
N GLN A 303 -20.78 -13.61 4.18
CA GLN A 303 -21.14 -14.50 5.29
C GLN A 303 -21.34 -13.65 6.55
N ARG A 304 -22.56 -13.59 7.08
CA ARG A 304 -22.85 -12.88 8.34
C ARG A 304 -22.38 -13.71 9.52
N GLY A 305 -21.60 -13.11 10.42
CA GLY A 305 -21.19 -13.74 11.66
C GLY A 305 -22.38 -14.01 12.59
N LEU A 306 -22.26 -15.05 13.42
CA LEU A 306 -23.24 -15.29 14.47
C LEU A 306 -23.10 -14.23 15.57
N ASP A 307 -24.23 -13.76 16.09
CA ASP A 307 -24.27 -12.78 17.18
C ASP A 307 -24.11 -13.52 18.53
N THR A 308 -22.99 -14.22 18.73
CA THR A 308 -22.70 -14.99 19.95
C THR A 308 -22.13 -14.12 21.07
N ASP A 309 -21.23 -13.19 20.76
CA ASP A 309 -20.56 -12.26 21.70
C ASP A 309 -20.94 -10.80 21.43
N PHE A 310 -20.38 -9.83 22.17
CA PHE A 310 -20.66 -8.39 22.00
C PHE A 310 -20.12 -7.80 20.69
N LEU A 311 -19.15 -8.46 20.05
CA LEU A 311 -18.80 -8.24 18.64
C LEU A 311 -19.11 -9.49 17.82
N SER A 312 -19.51 -9.27 16.56
CA SER A 312 -19.59 -10.30 15.53
C SER A 312 -18.81 -9.86 14.30
N VAL A 313 -18.20 -10.80 13.59
CA VAL A 313 -17.41 -10.54 12.37
C VAL A 313 -18.12 -11.18 11.18
N ASP A 314 -18.54 -10.35 10.24
CA ASP A 314 -19.02 -10.80 8.93
C ASP A 314 -17.86 -10.78 7.92
N THR A 315 -17.84 -11.75 6.99
CA THR A 315 -16.89 -11.79 5.87
C THR A 315 -17.57 -11.29 4.60
N LEU A 316 -17.04 -10.24 3.98
CA LEU A 316 -17.41 -9.82 2.64
C LEU A 316 -16.55 -10.60 1.65
N THR A 317 -17.11 -11.68 1.09
CA THR A 317 -16.37 -12.62 0.25
C THR A 317 -15.71 -11.94 -0.94
N VAL A 318 -14.40 -12.11 -1.04
CA VAL A 318 -13.54 -11.47 -2.04
C VAL A 318 -13.45 -12.36 -3.29
N PRO A 319 -13.48 -11.82 -4.52
CA PRO A 319 -13.32 -12.60 -5.76
C PRO A 319 -11.85 -12.97 -6.01
N TYR A 320 -11.34 -13.94 -5.23
CA TYR A 320 -9.98 -14.47 -5.37
C TYR A 320 -9.70 -15.03 -6.77
N GLU A 321 -10.69 -15.74 -7.32
CA GLU A 321 -10.73 -16.11 -8.74
C GLU A 321 -11.44 -15.00 -9.50
N ASN A 322 -10.73 -14.36 -10.44
CA ASN A 322 -11.25 -13.28 -11.27
C ASN A 322 -10.61 -13.31 -12.67
N PRO A 323 -11.27 -12.75 -13.71
CA PRO A 323 -10.81 -12.87 -15.10
C PRO A 323 -9.41 -12.30 -15.38
N TRP A 324 -8.92 -11.41 -14.52
CA TRP A 324 -7.65 -10.70 -14.69
C TRP A 324 -6.48 -11.32 -13.91
N SER A 325 -6.72 -12.43 -13.19
CA SER A 325 -5.77 -13.01 -12.23
C SER A 325 -5.20 -11.97 -11.25
N ALA A 326 -6.03 -10.99 -10.86
CA ALA A 326 -5.67 -9.94 -9.92
C ALA A 326 -5.54 -10.53 -8.51
N LEU A 327 -4.44 -10.20 -7.84
CA LEU A 327 -4.12 -10.71 -6.52
C LEU A 327 -4.79 -9.84 -5.45
N MET A 328 -5.66 -10.47 -4.66
CA MET A 328 -6.58 -9.77 -3.74
C MET A 328 -5.99 -9.55 -2.35
N PHE A 329 -4.73 -9.09 -2.28
CA PHE A 329 -4.04 -8.73 -1.03
C PHE A 329 -4.51 -7.34 -0.57
N LEU A 330 -5.66 -7.28 0.11
CA LEU A 330 -6.36 -6.03 0.42
C LEU A 330 -5.59 -5.18 1.44
N ALA A 331 -5.46 -3.87 1.15
CA ALA A 331 -4.46 -3.00 1.75
C ALA A 331 -4.96 -1.59 2.14
N GLY A 332 -6.28 -1.37 2.05
CA GLY A 332 -6.97 -0.12 2.35
C GLY A 332 -8.46 -0.24 2.07
N VAL A 333 -9.28 0.49 2.83
CA VAL A 333 -10.74 0.52 2.67
C VAL A 333 -11.29 1.90 3.06
N GLY A 334 -12.22 2.43 2.27
CA GLY A 334 -12.89 3.72 2.47
C GLY A 334 -14.29 3.70 1.87
N PHE A 335 -15.19 4.58 2.34
CA PHE A 335 -16.59 4.62 1.91
C PHE A 335 -16.95 5.98 1.32
N THR A 336 -17.65 5.95 0.17
CA THR A 336 -18.34 7.13 -0.38
C THR A 336 -19.72 7.31 0.27
N PRO A 337 -20.32 8.51 0.25
CA PRO A 337 -21.61 8.78 0.92
C PRO A 337 -22.80 7.94 0.45
N ASP A 338 -22.74 7.36 -0.76
CA ASP A 338 -23.72 6.39 -1.27
C ASP A 338 -23.67 5.02 -0.53
N GLY A 339 -22.58 4.76 0.20
CA GLY A 339 -22.31 3.49 0.87
C GLY A 339 -21.53 2.48 0.03
N ALA A 340 -21.00 2.86 -1.14
CA ALA A 340 -20.04 2.03 -1.83
C ALA A 340 -18.69 2.05 -1.10
N ALA A 341 -18.05 0.89 -0.99
CA ALA A 341 -16.69 0.79 -0.48
C ALA A 341 -15.68 0.84 -1.64
N TYR A 342 -14.55 1.48 -1.42
CA TYR A 342 -13.38 1.41 -2.28
C TYR A 342 -12.26 0.70 -1.52
N VAL A 343 -11.62 -0.27 -2.16
CA VAL A 343 -10.64 -1.18 -1.53
C VAL A 343 -9.42 -1.30 -2.43
N CYS A 344 -8.22 -0.99 -1.92
CA CYS A 344 -6.98 -1.16 -2.69
C CYS A 344 -6.26 -2.48 -2.39
N THR A 345 -5.37 -2.92 -3.28
CA THR A 345 -4.50 -4.08 -3.07
C THR A 345 -3.02 -3.72 -3.12
N ILE A 346 -2.16 -4.48 -2.44
CA ILE A 346 -0.69 -4.30 -2.47
C ILE A 346 -0.13 -4.45 -3.90
N HIS A 347 -0.83 -5.12 -4.80
CA HIS A 347 -0.37 -5.38 -6.18
C HIS A 347 -0.71 -4.25 -7.18
N GLY A 348 -1.39 -3.18 -6.75
CA GLY A 348 -1.60 -1.97 -7.56
C GLY A 348 -3.04 -1.66 -7.95
N ASP A 349 -4.01 -2.44 -7.46
CA ASP A 349 -5.42 -2.34 -7.84
C ASP A 349 -6.24 -1.49 -6.86
N VAL A 350 -7.36 -0.97 -7.36
CA VAL A 350 -8.50 -0.49 -6.55
C VAL A 350 -9.78 -1.12 -7.07
N TRP A 351 -10.66 -1.52 -6.16
CA TRP A 351 -11.95 -2.13 -6.43
C TRP A 351 -13.06 -1.33 -5.77
N ARG A 352 -14.14 -1.06 -6.52
CA ARG A 352 -15.40 -0.55 -5.98
C ARG A 352 -16.30 -1.73 -5.61
N VAL A 353 -16.86 -1.70 -4.41
CA VAL A 353 -17.74 -2.75 -3.87
C VAL A 353 -19.10 -2.15 -3.52
N THR A 354 -20.16 -2.68 -4.12
CA THR A 354 -21.55 -2.28 -3.85
C THR A 354 -22.40 -3.48 -3.41
N GLY A 355 -23.65 -3.24 -2.99
CA GLY A 355 -24.53 -4.29 -2.44
C GLY A 355 -24.24 -4.64 -0.97
N ILE A 356 -23.42 -3.84 -0.29
CA ILE A 356 -23.09 -4.02 1.12
C ILE A 356 -24.31 -3.64 1.98
N ASP A 357 -25.07 -4.64 2.43
CA ASP A 357 -26.24 -4.48 3.29
C ASP A 357 -26.19 -5.39 4.54
N GLY A 358 -27.29 -5.45 5.30
CA GLY A 358 -27.39 -6.31 6.49
C GLY A 358 -27.45 -7.82 6.19
N SER A 359 -27.80 -8.20 4.95
CA SER A 359 -27.97 -9.59 4.49
C SER A 359 -26.71 -10.17 3.83
N LEU A 360 -25.91 -9.32 3.19
CA LEU A 360 -24.74 -9.66 2.37
C LEU A 360 -25.03 -10.66 1.22
N ARG A 361 -26.28 -10.74 0.76
CA ARG A 361 -26.73 -11.73 -0.23
C ARG A 361 -26.16 -11.52 -1.64
N GLU A 362 -25.86 -10.29 -2.03
CA GLU A 362 -25.17 -9.99 -3.29
C GLU A 362 -24.21 -8.82 -3.09
N LEU A 363 -22.92 -9.11 -3.11
CA LEU A 363 -21.84 -8.13 -3.21
C LEU A 363 -21.42 -8.03 -4.68
N ARG A 364 -21.21 -6.81 -5.15
CA ARG A 364 -20.81 -6.53 -6.54
C ARG A 364 -19.46 -5.80 -6.55
N TRP A 365 -18.49 -6.37 -7.27
CA TRP A 365 -17.10 -5.93 -7.32
C TRP A 365 -16.75 -5.48 -8.74
N LYS A 366 -16.47 -4.18 -8.90
CA LYS A 366 -15.97 -3.57 -10.12
C LYS A 366 -14.51 -3.19 -9.92
N ARG A 367 -13.61 -3.67 -10.77
CA ARG A 367 -12.21 -3.23 -10.77
C ARG A 367 -12.20 -1.78 -11.26
N PHE A 368 -11.75 -0.87 -10.41
CA PHE A 368 -11.89 0.57 -10.58
C PHE A 368 -10.61 1.19 -11.15
N ALA A 369 -9.46 0.84 -10.58
CA ALA A 369 -8.15 1.34 -11.01
C ALA A 369 -7.09 0.23 -10.93
N THR A 370 -6.01 0.37 -11.71
CA THR A 370 -4.85 -0.54 -11.68
C THR A 370 -3.54 0.23 -11.81
N GLY A 371 -2.40 -0.45 -11.73
CA GLY A 371 -1.09 0.12 -12.03
C GLY A 371 -0.49 1.03 -10.96
N LEU A 372 -1.10 1.15 -9.78
CA LEU A 372 -0.59 1.99 -8.69
C LEU A 372 0.63 1.36 -7.98
N PHE A 373 1.51 2.18 -7.42
CA PHE A 373 2.76 1.69 -6.83
C PHE A 373 2.59 1.16 -5.39
N GLN A 374 2.29 -0.13 -5.28
CA GLN A 374 2.11 -0.86 -4.01
C GLN A 374 1.22 -0.14 -2.99
N PRO A 375 -0.08 0.08 -3.30
CA PRO A 375 -1.03 0.71 -2.41
C PRO A 375 -1.07 0.08 -1.02
N LEU A 376 -0.81 0.89 0.00
CA LEU A 376 -0.84 0.48 1.42
C LEU A 376 -1.62 1.46 2.30
N GLY A 377 -2.44 2.33 1.68
CA GLY A 377 -3.39 3.23 2.32
C GLY A 377 -4.42 3.73 1.32
N LEU A 378 -5.68 3.89 1.76
CA LEU A 378 -6.78 4.45 0.97
C LEU A 378 -7.69 5.25 1.91
N GLN A 379 -8.10 6.44 1.48
CA GLN A 379 -9.05 7.30 2.18
C GLN A 379 -10.11 7.82 1.23
N VAL A 380 -11.29 8.11 1.78
CA VAL A 380 -12.33 8.88 1.09
C VAL A 380 -12.54 10.19 1.84
N ARG A 381 -12.40 11.30 1.13
CA ARG A 381 -12.58 12.66 1.66
C ARG A 381 -13.48 13.40 0.68
N ASP A 382 -14.62 13.87 1.16
CA ASP A 382 -15.63 14.61 0.38
C ASP A 382 -16.11 13.85 -0.87
N GLY A 383 -16.25 12.52 -0.75
CA GLY A 383 -16.62 11.61 -1.85
C GLY A 383 -15.48 11.29 -2.83
N GLN A 384 -14.32 11.93 -2.73
CA GLN A 384 -13.17 11.70 -3.59
C GLN A 384 -12.27 10.59 -3.04
N ILE A 385 -11.72 9.75 -3.94
CA ILE A 385 -10.90 8.58 -3.58
C ILE A 385 -9.42 8.95 -3.63
N PHE A 386 -8.72 8.82 -2.50
CA PHE A 386 -7.29 9.06 -2.37
C PHE A 386 -6.57 7.76 -2.04
N VAL A 387 -5.50 7.44 -2.76
CA VAL A 387 -4.74 6.19 -2.61
C VAL A 387 -3.26 6.52 -2.44
N LEU A 388 -2.64 5.99 -1.38
CA LEU A 388 -1.22 6.14 -1.12
C LEU A 388 -0.43 5.04 -1.82
N GLY A 389 0.40 5.42 -2.80
CA GLY A 389 1.50 4.60 -3.30
C GLY A 389 2.84 4.94 -2.64
N ARG A 390 3.91 4.21 -3.01
CA ARG A 390 5.29 4.48 -2.55
C ARG A 390 5.92 5.75 -3.15
N ASP A 391 5.23 6.37 -4.10
CA ASP A 391 5.66 7.51 -4.92
C ASP A 391 4.81 8.77 -4.75
N GLN A 392 3.50 8.62 -4.61
CA GLN A 392 2.56 9.73 -4.48
C GLN A 392 1.26 9.33 -3.76
N ILE A 393 0.52 10.34 -3.28
CA ILE A 393 -0.92 10.22 -3.05
C ILE A 393 -1.61 10.51 -4.38
N THR A 394 -2.34 9.53 -4.91
CA THR A 394 -3.12 9.66 -6.15
C THR A 394 -4.58 9.96 -5.81
N ARG A 395 -5.17 10.98 -6.42
CA ARG A 395 -6.64 11.17 -6.43
C ARG A 395 -7.21 10.55 -7.70
N LEU A 396 -8.09 9.57 -7.55
CA LEU A 396 -8.70 8.85 -8.67
C LEU A 396 -10.05 9.48 -9.03
N HIS A 397 -10.30 9.64 -10.33
CA HIS A 397 -11.56 10.15 -10.84
C HIS A 397 -12.15 9.25 -11.92
N ASP A 398 -13.44 8.99 -11.76
CA ASP A 398 -14.36 8.46 -12.76
C ASP A 398 -15.12 9.67 -13.33
N TRP A 399 -14.95 9.96 -14.62
CA TRP A 399 -15.53 11.16 -15.26
C TRP A 399 -16.68 10.83 -16.22
N ASN A 400 -16.86 9.57 -16.61
CA ASN A 400 -17.96 9.12 -17.46
C ASN A 400 -19.07 8.40 -16.67
N GLY A 401 -18.82 8.00 -15.42
CA GLY A 401 -19.74 7.28 -14.54
C GLY A 401 -19.78 5.76 -14.76
N ASP A 402 -18.80 5.17 -15.45
CA ASP A 402 -18.80 3.74 -15.82
C ASP A 402 -18.25 2.79 -14.73
N GLY A 403 -17.77 3.36 -13.61
CA GLY A 403 -17.19 2.62 -12.51
C GLY A 403 -15.69 2.33 -12.66
N GLU A 404 -14.96 3.11 -13.45
CA GLU A 404 -13.50 3.05 -13.59
C GLU A 404 -12.84 4.43 -13.43
N ALA A 405 -11.56 4.42 -13.07
CA ALA A 405 -10.75 5.63 -13.08
C ALA A 405 -10.24 5.93 -14.50
N ASP A 406 -10.56 7.13 -14.99
CA ASP A 406 -10.02 7.70 -16.23
C ASP A 406 -8.86 8.65 -15.99
N PHE A 407 -8.88 9.35 -14.85
CA PHE A 407 -7.87 10.31 -14.46
C PHE A 407 -7.24 9.94 -13.12
N TYR A 408 -5.92 9.79 -13.14
CA TYR A 408 -5.08 9.47 -12.00
C TYR A 408 -4.28 10.73 -11.68
N GLU A 409 -4.86 11.60 -10.85
CA GLU A 409 -4.25 12.88 -10.48
C GLU A 409 -3.15 12.68 -9.44
N ASP A 410 -1.99 13.27 -9.68
CA ASP A 410 -0.94 13.41 -8.66
C ASP A 410 -1.32 14.54 -7.69
N PHE A 411 -1.98 14.15 -6.60
CA PHE A 411 -2.38 15.07 -5.54
C PHE A 411 -1.18 15.49 -4.68
N CYS A 412 -0.22 14.57 -4.42
CA CYS A 412 1.01 14.88 -3.70
C CYS A 412 2.13 13.86 -4.00
N ASN A 413 3.18 14.31 -4.70
CA ASN A 413 4.38 13.53 -5.02
C ASN A 413 5.58 13.83 -4.09
N LEU A 414 5.37 14.47 -2.94
CA LEU A 414 6.43 14.82 -1.96
C LEU A 414 6.94 13.62 -1.13
N ILE A 415 6.61 12.39 -1.54
CA ILE A 415 7.02 11.15 -0.89
C ILE A 415 8.43 10.78 -1.34
N ASP A 416 9.31 10.48 -0.37
CA ASP A 416 10.70 10.11 -0.59
C ASP A 416 10.83 8.63 -0.98
N THR A 417 10.59 8.29 -2.24
CA THR A 417 10.58 6.89 -2.70
C THR A 417 11.94 6.21 -2.57
N ALA A 418 11.95 5.02 -1.98
CA ALA A 418 13.13 4.16 -1.86
C ALA A 418 12.83 2.71 -2.31
N PRO A 419 13.85 1.94 -2.74
CA PRO A 419 13.69 0.53 -3.12
C PRO A 419 13.66 -0.42 -1.90
N GLY A 420 13.44 -1.71 -2.17
CA GLY A 420 13.51 -2.77 -1.15
C GLY A 420 12.41 -2.69 -0.10
N HIS A 421 12.73 -3.11 1.14
CA HIS A 421 11.84 -3.19 2.30
C HIS A 421 11.53 -1.81 2.94
N ASN A 422 11.28 -0.81 2.11
CA ASN A 422 10.92 0.56 2.49
C ASN A 422 9.48 0.86 2.05
N TYR A 423 8.52 0.27 2.74
CA TYR A 423 7.10 0.52 2.49
C TYR A 423 6.68 1.91 2.99
N VAL A 424 5.70 2.50 2.31
CA VAL A 424 5.01 3.72 2.73
C VAL A 424 3.59 3.27 3.04
N THR A 425 3.12 3.44 4.28
CA THR A 425 1.96 2.71 4.81
C THR A 425 0.95 3.64 5.49
N CYS A 426 -0.28 3.11 5.58
CA CYS A 426 -1.45 3.77 6.13
C CYS A 426 -1.88 4.98 5.30
N LEU A 427 -3.09 5.49 5.52
CA LEU A 427 -3.45 6.83 5.07
C LEU A 427 -4.55 7.27 6.02
N GLU A 428 -4.23 8.13 6.97
CA GLU A 428 -5.21 8.65 7.92
C GLU A 428 -5.52 10.11 7.59
N LYS A 429 -6.64 10.63 8.09
CA LYS A 429 -7.01 12.04 7.93
C LYS A 429 -7.52 12.64 9.23
N ASP A 430 -7.21 13.91 9.46
CA ASP A 430 -7.84 14.70 10.52
C ASP A 430 -9.15 15.36 10.03
N SER A 431 -9.79 16.14 10.91
CA SER A 431 -10.97 16.95 10.60
C SER A 431 -10.66 18.22 9.81
N ALA A 432 -9.40 18.68 9.76
CA ALA A 432 -8.95 19.75 8.89
C ALA A 432 -8.66 19.29 7.45
N GLY A 433 -8.73 17.98 7.20
CA GLY A 433 -8.50 17.34 5.91
C GLY A 433 -7.02 17.06 5.60
N ASN A 434 -6.09 17.28 6.52
CA ASN A 434 -4.69 16.88 6.33
C ASN A 434 -4.59 15.34 6.26
N PHE A 435 -3.69 14.84 5.42
CA PHE A 435 -3.41 13.41 5.34
C PHE A 435 -2.16 13.05 6.15
N TYR A 436 -2.15 11.83 6.68
CA TYR A 436 -1.04 11.30 7.46
C TYR A 436 -0.65 9.92 6.93
N TYR A 437 0.65 9.68 6.79
CA TYR A 437 1.20 8.37 6.42
C TYR A 437 2.49 8.09 7.20
N VAL A 438 2.95 6.84 7.20
CA VAL A 438 4.19 6.46 7.90
C VAL A 438 5.12 5.64 7.01
N ASP A 439 6.42 5.86 7.14
CA ASP A 439 7.49 5.09 6.47
C ASP A 439 8.68 4.91 7.46
N PRO A 440 9.76 4.18 7.09
CA PRO A 440 10.93 4.01 7.96
C PRO A 440 11.68 5.30 8.33
N ARG A 441 11.41 6.45 7.66
CA ARG A 441 12.00 7.75 7.99
C ARG A 441 11.19 8.47 9.07
N GLY A 442 9.88 8.24 9.12
CA GLY A 442 9.03 8.85 10.12
C GLY A 442 7.53 8.76 9.80
N VAL A 443 6.77 9.50 10.61
CA VAL A 443 5.36 9.81 10.36
C VAL A 443 5.27 11.20 9.75
N HIS A 444 4.52 11.31 8.66
CA HIS A 444 4.46 12.48 7.81
C HIS A 444 3.04 13.04 7.79
N ARG A 445 2.91 14.37 7.84
CA ARG A 445 1.68 15.10 7.58
C ARG A 445 1.76 15.77 6.22
N VAL A 446 0.75 15.59 5.38
CA VAL A 446 0.56 16.26 4.10
C VAL A 446 -0.60 17.25 4.25
N SER A 447 -0.43 18.48 3.78
CA SER A 447 -1.46 19.52 3.85
C SER A 447 -2.76 19.11 3.14
N ALA A 448 -3.89 19.65 3.58
CA ALA A 448 -5.19 19.35 2.98
C ALA A 448 -5.27 19.63 1.46
N ASP A 449 -4.42 20.52 0.93
CA ASP A 449 -4.27 20.85 -0.50
C ASP A 449 -3.16 20.08 -1.24
N GLY A 450 -2.45 19.17 -0.56
CA GLY A 450 -1.40 18.31 -1.13
C GLY A 450 -0.07 19.02 -1.42
N ARG A 451 0.07 20.31 -1.10
CA ARG A 451 1.22 21.13 -1.52
C ARG A 451 2.42 21.13 -0.58
N SER A 452 2.26 20.70 0.66
CA SER A 452 3.38 20.57 1.61
C SER A 452 3.36 19.25 2.35
N LYS A 453 4.55 18.84 2.82
CA LYS A 453 4.77 17.66 3.66
C LYS A 453 5.70 18.03 4.81
N GLU A 454 5.40 17.56 6.01
CA GLU A 454 6.21 17.71 7.22
C GLU A 454 6.41 16.33 7.89
N THR A 455 7.65 16.00 8.28
CA THR A 455 7.94 14.83 9.12
C THR A 455 7.78 15.20 10.59
N LEU A 456 6.79 14.64 11.27
CA LEU A 456 6.46 15.02 12.66
C LEU A 456 7.36 14.31 13.70
N ALA A 457 7.68 13.04 13.48
CA ALA A 457 8.52 12.22 14.34
C ALA A 457 9.21 11.09 13.55
N ALA A 458 10.30 10.55 14.09
CA ALA A 458 11.17 9.57 13.41
C ALA A 458 11.55 8.38 14.30
N GLY A 459 12.36 7.46 13.77
CA GLY A 459 12.92 6.34 14.54
C GLY A 459 11.95 5.18 14.73
N PHE A 460 11.12 4.87 13.72
CA PHE A 460 10.26 3.70 13.69
C PHE A 460 10.86 2.61 12.79
N ARG A 461 10.78 1.35 13.21
CA ARG A 461 11.21 0.21 12.39
C ARG A 461 10.03 -0.38 11.62
N ASN A 462 10.14 -0.39 10.29
CA ASN A 462 9.18 -0.93 9.32
C ASN A 462 7.69 -0.71 9.69
N PRO A 463 7.28 0.52 10.06
CA PRO A 463 5.94 0.76 10.60
C PRO A 463 4.85 0.40 9.60
N ASN A 464 3.87 -0.38 10.06
CA ASN A 464 2.65 -0.72 9.32
C ASN A 464 1.38 -0.30 10.08
N GLY A 465 1.52 0.33 11.24
CA GLY A 465 0.40 0.91 11.97
C GLY A 465 0.56 2.42 12.15
N LEU A 466 -0.51 3.13 11.84
CA LEU A 466 -0.73 4.54 12.13
C LEU A 466 -2.17 4.66 12.66
N GLY A 467 -2.41 5.65 13.52
CA GLY A 467 -3.74 6.13 13.88
C GLY A 467 -3.71 7.63 14.13
N VAL A 468 -4.80 8.32 13.82
CA VAL A 468 -4.99 9.76 14.05
C VAL A 468 -6.39 9.94 14.65
N SER A 469 -6.48 10.59 15.81
CA SER A 469 -7.77 10.92 16.42
C SER A 469 -8.57 11.90 15.52
N PRO A 470 -9.91 11.91 15.55
CA PRO A 470 -10.71 12.74 14.65
C PRO A 470 -10.41 14.25 14.71
N ASP A 471 -9.92 14.75 15.85
CA ASP A 471 -9.46 16.12 16.10
C ASP A 471 -7.98 16.36 15.77
N GLY A 472 -7.23 15.32 15.39
CA GLY A 472 -5.80 15.37 15.06
C GLY A 472 -4.86 15.51 16.26
N THR A 473 -5.35 15.46 17.51
CA THR A 473 -4.53 15.73 18.71
C THR A 473 -3.71 14.53 19.18
N VAL A 474 -4.20 13.30 19.00
CA VAL A 474 -3.50 12.06 19.31
C VAL A 474 -3.17 11.34 18.01
N ILE A 475 -1.87 11.21 17.74
CA ILE A 475 -1.35 10.47 16.60
C ILE A 475 -0.51 9.31 17.16
N THR A 476 -0.72 8.10 16.65
CA THR A 476 -0.02 6.89 17.09
C THR A 476 0.67 6.17 15.95
N VAL A 477 1.82 5.58 16.21
CA VAL A 477 2.56 4.74 15.25
C VAL A 477 2.89 3.40 15.90
N ALA A 478 2.75 2.30 15.16
CA ALA A 478 3.16 0.97 15.61
C ALA A 478 4.38 0.45 14.81
N PRO A 479 5.60 0.51 15.40
CA PRO A 479 6.79 -0.11 14.84
C PRO A 479 6.83 -1.62 15.07
N GLN A 480 7.56 -2.33 14.20
CA GLN A 480 7.69 -3.79 14.21
C GLN A 480 8.95 -4.26 14.93
N GLN A 481 8.85 -5.28 15.79
CA GLN A 481 10.00 -5.86 16.50
C GLN A 481 11.18 -6.17 15.56
N GLY A 482 12.39 -5.79 15.98
CA GLY A 482 13.64 -6.23 15.38
C GLY A 482 14.84 -5.44 15.92
N GLU A 483 15.86 -5.20 15.09
CA GLU A 483 17.00 -4.35 15.45
C GLU A 483 16.54 -3.01 16.03
N TRP A 484 17.07 -2.64 17.20
CA TRP A 484 16.71 -1.40 17.90
C TRP A 484 15.19 -1.19 18.04
N THR A 485 14.42 -2.27 18.16
CA THR A 485 12.96 -2.25 18.42
C THR A 485 12.61 -3.52 19.22
N PRO A 486 12.69 -3.46 20.57
CA PRO A 486 12.71 -4.65 21.44
C PRO A 486 11.49 -5.58 21.33
N SER A 487 10.31 -5.00 21.18
CA SER A 487 9.06 -5.68 20.84
C SER A 487 8.23 -4.76 19.93
N SER A 488 7.15 -5.29 19.36
CA SER A 488 6.11 -4.45 18.77
C SER A 488 5.54 -3.53 19.84
N ALA A 489 5.17 -2.31 19.47
CA ALA A 489 4.73 -1.29 20.42
C ALA A 489 3.70 -0.37 19.78
N LEU A 490 3.04 0.42 20.63
CA LEU A 490 2.22 1.54 20.23
C LEU A 490 2.87 2.82 20.74
N CYS A 491 3.31 3.69 19.85
CA CYS A 491 3.98 4.95 20.16
C CYS A 491 3.01 6.12 19.96
N GLU A 492 2.60 6.80 21.03
CA GLU A 492 1.97 8.12 20.91
C GLU A 492 3.07 9.14 20.54
N ILE A 493 2.88 9.83 19.41
CA ILE A 493 3.93 10.68 18.87
C ILE A 493 3.95 12.05 19.52
N LYS A 494 5.15 12.60 19.68
CA LYS A 494 5.38 14.02 19.99
C LYS A 494 6.14 14.65 18.81
N PRO A 495 5.81 15.89 18.39
CA PRO A 495 6.60 16.60 17.38
C PRO A 495 8.09 16.66 17.77
N GLY A 496 8.98 16.34 16.82
CA GLY A 496 10.42 16.19 17.08
C GLY A 496 10.83 14.91 17.83
N GLY A 497 9.87 14.01 18.10
CA GLY A 497 10.09 12.74 18.79
C GLY A 497 10.92 11.75 17.98
N TYR A 498 11.66 10.89 18.69
CA TYR A 498 12.47 9.84 18.11
C TYR A 498 12.28 8.52 18.88
N TYR A 499 11.77 7.50 18.21
CA TYR A 499 11.33 6.25 18.84
C TYR A 499 12.36 5.10 18.72
N GLY A 500 13.62 5.46 18.45
CA GLY A 500 14.79 4.65 18.76
C GLY A 500 15.30 3.67 17.70
N HIS A 501 14.57 3.43 16.60
CA HIS A 501 15.12 2.65 15.48
C HIS A 501 16.35 3.33 14.87
N GLY A 502 17.46 2.60 14.77
CA GLY A 502 18.80 3.13 14.45
C GLY A 502 19.64 3.50 15.69
N GLY A 503 19.19 3.14 16.89
CA GLY A 503 19.94 3.25 18.14
C GLY A 503 19.60 4.50 18.98
N PRO A 504 19.90 4.49 20.30
CA PRO A 504 19.65 5.62 21.18
C PRO A 504 20.37 6.91 20.75
N ARG A 505 19.67 8.05 20.86
CA ARG A 505 20.16 9.41 20.61
C ARG A 505 19.88 10.30 21.82
N THR A 506 20.73 10.19 22.84
CA THR A 506 20.56 10.86 24.14
C THR A 506 20.67 12.38 24.02
N THR A 507 19.68 13.08 24.58
CA THR A 507 19.68 14.53 24.82
C THR A 507 19.16 14.80 26.24
N ALA A 508 19.21 16.05 26.71
CA ALA A 508 18.67 16.42 28.02
C ALA A 508 17.15 16.13 28.12
N GLU A 509 16.42 16.33 27.02
CA GLU A 509 14.97 16.09 26.87
C GLU A 509 14.65 14.62 26.58
N ARG A 510 15.67 13.79 26.28
CA ARG A 510 15.54 12.39 25.87
C ARG A 510 16.66 11.54 26.50
N PRO A 511 16.67 11.36 27.84
CA PRO A 511 17.77 10.69 28.55
C PRO A 511 17.96 9.22 28.16
N LEU A 512 16.88 8.49 27.84
CA LEU A 512 16.94 7.11 27.31
C LEU A 512 17.49 7.03 25.87
N GLY A 513 17.66 8.17 25.21
CA GLY A 513 17.97 8.28 23.78
C GLY A 513 16.84 7.92 22.83
N TYR A 514 15.70 7.47 23.33
CA TYR A 514 14.44 7.32 22.61
C TYR A 514 13.28 7.87 23.45
N ASN A 515 12.19 8.26 22.80
CA ASN A 515 10.93 8.55 23.45
C ASN A 515 10.23 7.21 23.75
N PRO A 516 9.81 6.94 25.01
CA PRO A 516 9.14 5.67 25.32
C PRO A 516 7.80 5.55 24.59
N PRO A 517 7.37 4.33 24.23
CA PRO A 517 6.06 4.12 23.62
C PRO A 517 4.93 4.34 24.63
N LEU A 518 3.70 4.54 24.13
CA LEU A 518 2.49 4.54 24.95
C LEU A 518 2.30 3.17 25.63
N CYS A 519 2.45 2.09 24.86
CA CYS A 519 2.35 0.72 25.33
C CYS A 519 3.35 -0.17 24.60
N TRP A 520 4.18 -0.93 25.32
CA TRP A 520 4.80 -2.13 24.76
C TRP A 520 3.75 -3.23 24.65
N ILE A 521 3.87 -4.08 23.63
CA ILE A 521 3.00 -5.23 23.44
C ILE A 521 3.90 -6.48 23.40
N PRO A 522 3.60 -7.57 24.14
CA PRO A 522 4.46 -8.74 24.11
C PRO A 522 4.45 -9.37 22.73
N HIS A 523 5.62 -9.74 22.20
CA HIS A 523 5.74 -10.32 20.85
C HIS A 523 4.87 -11.58 20.63
N ARG A 524 4.56 -12.33 21.70
CA ARG A 524 3.62 -13.46 21.62
C ARG A 524 2.18 -13.03 21.26
N VAL A 525 1.76 -11.85 21.73
CA VAL A 525 0.43 -11.23 21.57
C VAL A 525 0.34 -10.46 20.26
N ASP A 526 1.35 -9.64 19.96
CA ASP A 526 1.47 -8.93 18.68
C ASP A 526 2.86 -9.12 18.09
N ASN A 527 2.98 -10.11 17.21
CA ASN A 527 4.23 -10.37 16.50
C ASN A 527 4.44 -9.42 15.31
N SER A 528 3.38 -8.74 14.84
CA SER A 528 3.46 -7.70 13.81
C SER A 528 2.16 -6.87 13.73
N SER A 529 2.28 -5.57 13.96
CA SER A 529 1.17 -4.62 14.14
C SER A 529 0.53 -4.14 12.83
N GLY A 530 -0.77 -3.82 12.88
CA GLY A 530 -1.52 -3.07 11.86
C GLY A 530 -1.90 -1.65 12.35
N SER A 531 -2.74 -0.93 11.59
CA SER A 531 -3.24 0.41 11.97
C SER A 531 -4.04 0.43 13.26
N GLN A 532 -4.16 1.63 13.81
CA GLN A 532 -5.10 1.94 14.89
C GLN A 532 -6.34 2.63 14.32
N VAL A 533 -7.52 2.30 14.86
CA VAL A 533 -8.80 2.86 14.39
C VAL A 533 -9.58 3.37 15.59
N TRP A 534 -10.06 4.61 15.54
CA TRP A 534 -10.84 5.21 16.61
C TRP A 534 -12.31 4.79 16.49
N LEU A 535 -12.91 4.29 17.59
CA LEU A 535 -14.36 4.08 17.64
C LEU A 535 -15.05 5.45 17.69
N PRO A 536 -16.06 5.71 16.85
CA PRO A 536 -16.85 6.92 16.97
C PRO A 536 -17.48 7.04 18.38
N PRO A 537 -17.47 8.22 19.00
CA PRO A 537 -18.15 8.46 20.27
C PRO A 537 -19.62 8.03 20.21
N GLY A 538 -20.12 7.40 21.27
CA GLY A 538 -21.49 6.88 21.35
C GLY A 538 -21.75 5.56 20.59
N GLN A 539 -20.80 5.07 19.79
CA GLN A 539 -20.91 3.74 19.18
C GLN A 539 -20.31 2.65 20.07
N TRP A 540 -20.85 1.43 19.96
CA TRP A 540 -20.37 0.21 20.66
C TRP A 540 -20.43 0.31 22.20
N GLY A 541 -21.38 1.12 22.70
CA GLY A 541 -21.66 1.27 24.13
C GLY A 541 -20.45 1.81 24.90
N PRO A 542 -19.96 1.13 25.95
CA PRO A 542 -18.89 1.62 26.82
C PRO A 542 -17.49 1.61 26.16
N LEU A 543 -17.39 1.23 24.88
CA LEU A 543 -16.16 1.28 24.09
C LEU A 543 -16.07 2.54 23.19
N GLY A 544 -17.14 3.33 23.07
CA GLY A 544 -17.18 4.49 22.18
C GLY A 544 -16.11 5.53 22.52
N GLY A 545 -15.43 6.06 21.51
CA GLY A 545 -14.33 7.02 21.67
C GLY A 545 -12.97 6.38 22.01
N GLN A 546 -12.90 5.09 22.34
CA GLN A 546 -11.62 4.39 22.53
C GLN A 546 -10.91 4.15 21.20
N MET A 547 -9.65 3.70 21.28
CA MET A 547 -8.85 3.32 20.12
C MET A 547 -8.76 1.80 20.01
N LEU A 548 -8.86 1.27 18.80
CA LEU A 548 -8.56 -0.13 18.47
C LEU A 548 -7.16 -0.24 17.90
N HIS A 549 -6.52 -1.39 18.12
CA HIS A 549 -5.26 -1.78 17.49
C HIS A 549 -5.45 -3.08 16.72
N LEU A 550 -5.08 -3.10 15.43
CA LEU A 550 -5.20 -4.28 14.58
C LEU A 550 -3.95 -5.17 14.70
N LEU A 551 -4.14 -6.48 14.85
CA LEU A 551 -3.06 -7.46 14.98
C LEU A 551 -2.80 -8.14 13.62
N TRP A 552 -1.95 -7.56 12.77
CA TRP A 552 -1.71 -8.08 11.42
C TRP A 552 -1.08 -9.49 11.46
N GLY A 553 -0.14 -9.75 12.36
CA GLY A 553 0.51 -11.06 12.52
C GLY A 553 -0.42 -12.13 13.11
N ARG A 554 -1.27 -11.76 14.08
CA ARG A 554 -2.16 -12.71 14.81
C ARG A 554 -3.62 -12.73 14.33
N CYS A 555 -3.95 -11.99 13.26
CA CYS A 555 -5.28 -11.97 12.65
C CYS A 555 -6.44 -11.66 13.63
N GLY A 556 -6.24 -10.65 14.48
CA GLY A 556 -7.19 -10.22 15.51
C GLY A 556 -7.17 -8.71 15.76
N LEU A 557 -7.81 -8.27 16.84
CA LEU A 557 -7.81 -6.87 17.28
C LEU A 557 -7.82 -6.73 18.81
N MET A 558 -7.35 -5.59 19.29
CA MET A 558 -7.34 -5.22 20.70
C MET A 558 -7.97 -3.84 20.90
N LEU A 559 -8.52 -3.62 22.08
CA LEU A 559 -8.83 -2.31 22.62
C LEU A 559 -7.55 -1.72 23.21
N VAL A 560 -7.29 -0.43 22.97
CA VAL A 560 -6.25 0.33 23.66
C VAL A 560 -6.91 1.20 24.71
N LEU A 561 -6.44 1.10 25.96
CA LEU A 561 -6.86 1.93 27.07
C LEU A 561 -5.72 2.90 27.41
N ARG A 562 -5.93 4.18 27.07
CA ARG A 562 -4.98 5.26 27.30
C ARG A 562 -5.19 5.88 28.69
N ASP A 563 -4.12 6.00 29.45
CA ASP A 563 -4.04 6.66 30.75
C ASP A 563 -3.06 7.85 30.69
N VAL A 564 -3.23 8.84 31.56
CA VAL A 564 -2.32 10.01 31.65
C VAL A 564 -2.06 10.34 33.11
N VAL A 565 -0.83 10.11 33.56
CA VAL A 565 -0.37 10.43 34.92
C VAL A 565 0.67 11.54 34.84
N ASN A 566 0.46 12.64 35.58
CA ASN A 566 1.38 13.78 35.62
C ASN A 566 1.79 14.34 34.24
N GLY A 567 0.87 14.31 33.26
CA GLY A 567 1.11 14.74 31.88
C GLY A 567 1.88 13.74 31.00
N VAL A 568 2.21 12.56 31.52
CA VAL A 568 2.82 11.44 30.78
C VAL A 568 1.74 10.45 30.39
N ALA A 569 1.55 10.25 29.08
CA ALA A 569 0.65 9.24 28.56
C ALA A 569 1.28 7.84 28.69
N GLN A 570 0.48 6.87 29.13
CA GLN A 570 0.82 5.46 29.23
C GLN A 570 -0.40 4.61 28.82
N GLY A 571 -0.18 3.35 28.45
CA GLY A 571 -1.21 2.55 27.79
C GLY A 571 -1.31 1.13 28.29
N ALA A 572 -2.50 0.58 28.09
CA ALA A 572 -2.79 -0.84 28.20
C ALA A 572 -3.51 -1.35 26.95
N VAL A 573 -3.40 -2.64 26.66
CA VAL A 573 -4.10 -3.31 25.57
C VAL A 573 -4.87 -4.54 26.05
N VAL A 574 -6.07 -4.72 25.50
CA VAL A 574 -7.03 -5.77 25.91
C VAL A 574 -7.56 -6.50 24.68
N PRO A 575 -7.43 -7.84 24.55
CA PRO A 575 -7.98 -8.61 23.44
C PRO A 575 -9.50 -8.49 23.31
N LEU A 576 -9.96 -8.21 22.10
CA LEU A 576 -11.39 -8.24 21.75
C LEU A 576 -11.75 -9.56 21.05
N PRO A 577 -13.01 -10.01 21.14
CA PRO A 577 -13.48 -11.13 20.33
C PRO A 577 -13.47 -10.75 18.85
N GLY A 578 -13.04 -11.70 18.02
CA GLY A 578 -12.86 -11.49 16.58
C GLY A 578 -11.65 -12.27 16.06
N ARG A 579 -11.81 -12.82 14.86
CA ARG A 579 -10.74 -13.40 14.05
C ARG A 579 -10.98 -13.01 12.60
N PHE A 580 -9.90 -12.78 11.88
CA PHE A 580 -9.94 -12.37 10.49
C PHE A 580 -9.24 -13.42 9.63
N LEU A 581 -9.75 -13.66 8.40
CA LEU A 581 -9.14 -14.60 7.46
C LEU A 581 -7.74 -14.17 6.94
N SER A 582 -7.38 -12.90 7.11
CA SER A 582 -6.11 -12.32 6.70
C SER A 582 -5.65 -11.28 7.72
N GLY A 583 -4.36 -10.95 7.73
CA GLY A 583 -3.77 -9.99 8.65
C GLY A 583 -4.44 -8.61 8.54
N PRO A 584 -5.22 -8.17 9.54
CA PRO A 584 -5.90 -6.88 9.51
C PRO A 584 -4.87 -5.76 9.64
N HIS A 585 -4.87 -4.80 8.72
CA HIS A 585 -3.99 -3.65 8.84
C HIS A 585 -4.59 -2.30 8.47
N ARG A 586 -5.73 -2.23 7.76
CA ARG A 586 -6.48 -0.97 7.59
C ARG A 586 -7.93 -1.17 7.99
N GLY A 587 -8.51 -0.20 8.66
CA GLY A 587 -9.94 -0.22 8.96
C GLY A 587 -10.54 1.18 9.02
N THR A 588 -11.84 1.25 8.76
CA THR A 588 -12.61 2.49 8.77
C THR A 588 -14.04 2.21 9.19
N PHE A 589 -14.71 3.20 9.79
CA PHE A 589 -16.14 3.09 10.08
C PHE A 589 -16.96 3.54 8.87
N ASN A 590 -17.91 2.72 8.46
CA ASN A 590 -18.88 3.11 7.42
C ASN A 590 -19.88 4.11 8.03
N PRO A 591 -19.98 5.34 7.49
CA PRO A 591 -20.88 6.36 8.05
C PRO A 591 -22.36 6.02 7.92
N ARG A 592 -22.72 5.04 7.07
CA ARG A 592 -24.12 4.66 6.80
C ARG A 592 -24.69 3.63 7.78
N ASP A 593 -23.88 2.68 8.27
CA ASP A 593 -24.33 1.62 9.19
C ASP A 593 -23.62 1.62 10.56
N GLY A 594 -22.58 2.45 10.76
CA GLY A 594 -21.85 2.53 12.03
C GLY A 594 -21.07 1.26 12.36
N HIS A 595 -20.71 0.47 11.35
CA HIS A 595 -19.90 -0.74 11.51
C HIS A 595 -18.45 -0.49 11.06
N LEU A 596 -17.52 -1.19 11.70
CA LEU A 596 -16.10 -1.13 11.37
C LEU A 596 -15.81 -2.10 10.23
N TYR A 597 -15.26 -1.61 9.14
CA TYR A 597 -14.80 -2.43 8.03
C TYR A 597 -13.28 -2.51 8.04
N ILE A 598 -12.74 -3.70 7.80
CA ILE A 598 -11.31 -3.98 7.88
C ILE A 598 -10.85 -4.68 6.60
N ALA A 599 -9.85 -4.09 5.96
CA ALA A 599 -9.05 -4.74 4.92
C ALA A 599 -7.79 -5.37 5.54
N GLY A 600 -7.45 -6.56 5.08
CA GLY A 600 -6.26 -7.27 5.49
C GLY A 600 -5.65 -8.13 4.39
N SER A 601 -4.38 -8.47 4.56
CA SER A 601 -3.57 -9.27 3.62
C SER A 601 -2.73 -10.31 4.35
N THR A 602 -2.26 -11.34 3.65
CA THR A 602 -1.17 -12.21 4.13
C THR A 602 0.22 -11.59 3.85
N GLY A 603 1.27 -12.17 4.43
CA GLY A 603 2.67 -11.73 4.34
C GLY A 603 3.52 -12.39 5.43
N TRP A 604 4.81 -12.02 5.54
CA TRP A 604 5.75 -12.63 6.49
C TRP A 604 5.20 -12.84 7.92
N GLN A 605 5.24 -14.08 8.43
CA GLN A 605 4.95 -14.35 9.84
C GLN A 605 3.54 -13.87 10.26
N THR A 606 2.54 -14.28 9.50
CA THR A 606 1.11 -14.06 9.81
C THR A 606 0.36 -15.38 9.98
N SER A 607 -0.74 -15.36 10.73
CA SER A 607 -1.71 -16.46 10.90
C SER A 607 -2.86 -16.42 9.86
N ALA A 608 -2.65 -15.75 8.73
CA ALA A 608 -3.64 -15.59 7.66
C ALA A 608 -3.89 -16.90 6.90
N VAL A 609 -5.16 -17.17 6.60
CA VAL A 609 -5.63 -18.33 5.82
C VAL A 609 -6.16 -17.93 4.42
N LYS A 610 -6.02 -16.65 4.06
CA LYS A 610 -6.35 -16.07 2.74
C LYS A 610 -5.36 -14.98 2.36
N ASP A 611 -5.12 -14.84 1.04
CA ASP A 611 -4.26 -13.80 0.44
C ASP A 611 -4.63 -12.38 0.92
N GLY A 612 -5.93 -12.12 1.03
CA GLY A 612 -6.49 -10.92 1.67
C GLY A 612 -7.97 -11.08 1.94
N ALA A 613 -8.55 -10.19 2.75
CA ALA A 613 -9.94 -10.31 3.18
C ALA A 613 -10.55 -8.98 3.60
N LEU A 614 -11.86 -8.82 3.33
CA LEU A 614 -12.67 -7.69 3.75
C LEU A 614 -13.68 -8.18 4.79
N HIS A 615 -13.64 -7.60 5.98
CA HIS A 615 -14.54 -7.97 7.08
C HIS A 615 -15.34 -6.78 7.58
N ARG A 616 -16.52 -7.04 8.12
CA ARG A 616 -17.32 -6.07 8.87
C ARG A 616 -17.44 -6.54 10.32
N VAL A 617 -16.96 -5.74 11.26
CA VAL A 617 -17.14 -5.95 12.70
C VAL A 617 -18.37 -5.16 13.15
N ARG A 618 -19.35 -5.88 13.69
CA ARG A 618 -20.61 -5.34 14.21
C ARG A 618 -20.63 -5.44 15.72
N PHE A 619 -21.04 -4.37 16.39
CA PHE A 619 -21.49 -4.46 17.78
C PHE A 619 -22.89 -5.08 17.83
N THR A 620 -23.08 -6.10 18.66
CA THR A 620 -24.33 -6.89 18.71
C THR A 620 -25.33 -6.38 19.75
N GLY A 621 -24.96 -5.36 20.53
CA GLY A 621 -25.75 -4.85 21.66
C GLY A 621 -25.61 -5.67 22.95
N LYS A 622 -24.90 -6.81 22.94
CA LYS A 622 -24.66 -7.62 24.14
C LYS A 622 -23.72 -6.92 25.14
N PRO A 623 -23.78 -7.27 26.44
CA PRO A 623 -22.89 -6.71 27.47
C PRO A 623 -21.41 -6.89 27.14
N VAL A 624 -20.62 -5.83 27.30
CA VAL A 624 -19.18 -5.84 27.02
C VAL A 624 -18.42 -6.56 28.14
N ALA A 625 -17.80 -7.69 27.80
CA ALA A 625 -17.09 -8.57 28.72
C ALA A 625 -15.63 -8.18 28.98
N ARG A 626 -15.28 -6.88 29.01
CA ARG A 626 -13.89 -6.38 29.10
C ARG A 626 -13.70 -5.20 30.07
N PRO A 627 -12.46 -4.95 30.53
CA PRO A 627 -12.02 -3.65 31.06
C PRO A 627 -12.24 -2.52 30.06
N THR A 628 -12.51 -1.33 30.57
CA THR A 628 -12.79 -0.10 29.81
C THR A 628 -11.99 1.11 30.31
N SER A 629 -11.33 1.00 31.46
CA SER A 629 -10.32 1.95 31.92
C SER A 629 -9.36 1.27 32.92
N TRP A 630 -8.24 1.93 33.17
CA TRP A 630 -7.26 1.57 34.19
C TRP A 630 -6.51 2.83 34.64
N HIS A 631 -5.91 2.80 35.83
CA HIS A 631 -5.04 3.89 36.32
C HIS A 631 -4.01 3.36 37.31
N ALA A 632 -2.83 3.98 37.34
CA ALA A 632 -1.71 3.53 38.17
C ALA A 632 -1.42 4.50 39.34
N HIS A 633 -1.41 3.96 40.56
CA HIS A 633 -1.10 4.67 41.80
C HIS A 633 0.16 4.10 42.45
N GLN A 634 0.85 4.90 43.26
CA GLN A 634 2.04 4.47 44.03
C GLN A 634 1.81 3.24 44.93
N ASN A 635 0.56 2.92 45.28
CA ASN A 635 0.19 1.77 46.12
C ASN A 635 -0.58 0.67 45.37
N GLY A 636 -0.80 0.78 44.05
CA GLY A 636 -1.61 -0.22 43.34
C GLY A 636 -2.16 0.23 41.98
N LEU A 637 -2.97 -0.64 41.38
CA LEU A 637 -3.62 -0.40 40.10
C LEU A 637 -5.14 -0.39 40.25
N THR A 638 -5.84 0.44 39.49
CA THR A 638 -7.29 0.29 39.28
C THR A 638 -7.57 -0.33 37.92
N LEU A 639 -8.58 -1.21 37.85
CA LEU A 639 -9.14 -1.74 36.61
C LEU A 639 -10.67 -1.55 36.64
N THR A 640 -11.19 -0.72 35.74
CA THR A 640 -12.64 -0.47 35.59
C THR A 640 -13.21 -1.34 34.48
N PHE A 641 -14.30 -2.04 34.78
CA PHE A 641 -15.00 -2.91 33.82
C PHE A 641 -16.31 -2.29 33.34
N ALA A 642 -16.74 -2.64 32.12
CA ALA A 642 -17.96 -2.11 31.51
C ALA A 642 -19.24 -2.32 32.35
N GLY A 643 -19.36 -3.48 32.99
CA GLY A 643 -20.51 -3.93 33.77
C GLY A 643 -20.13 -4.25 35.23
N PRO A 644 -21.12 -4.30 36.14
CA PRO A 644 -20.88 -4.57 37.55
C PRO A 644 -20.31 -5.98 37.78
N LEU A 645 -19.42 -6.09 38.76
CA LEU A 645 -18.75 -7.33 39.15
C LEU A 645 -19.41 -7.96 40.38
N ASP A 646 -19.28 -9.28 40.51
CA ASP A 646 -19.50 -9.94 41.79
C ASP A 646 -18.41 -9.52 42.79
N ARG A 647 -18.82 -9.07 43.99
CA ARG A 647 -17.88 -8.57 45.00
C ARG A 647 -16.96 -9.66 45.52
N ALA A 648 -17.47 -10.88 45.75
CA ALA A 648 -16.67 -11.97 46.30
C ALA A 648 -15.54 -12.37 45.32
N ALA A 649 -15.85 -12.54 44.04
CA ALA A 649 -14.85 -12.78 43.01
C ALA A 649 -13.90 -11.59 42.78
N ALA A 650 -14.38 -10.35 42.90
CA ALA A 650 -13.58 -9.15 42.68
C ALA A 650 -12.58 -8.85 43.82
N GLU A 651 -12.89 -9.25 45.05
CA GLU A 651 -12.06 -9.03 46.25
C GLU A 651 -11.19 -10.24 46.62
N ASP A 652 -11.39 -11.39 45.98
CA ASP A 652 -10.45 -12.52 46.06
C ASP A 652 -9.15 -12.21 45.31
N ILE A 653 -8.03 -12.20 46.03
CA ILE A 653 -6.69 -12.06 45.44
C ILE A 653 -6.34 -13.22 44.49
N GLY A 654 -6.94 -14.42 44.70
CA GLY A 654 -6.79 -15.59 43.84
C GLY A 654 -7.41 -15.43 42.45
N SER A 655 -8.26 -14.43 42.25
CA SER A 655 -8.80 -14.04 40.95
C SER A 655 -7.77 -13.36 40.04
N TYR A 656 -6.59 -13.00 40.55
CA TYR A 656 -5.57 -12.21 39.84
C TYR A 656 -4.20 -12.90 39.82
N SER A 657 -3.50 -12.79 38.69
CA SER A 657 -2.08 -13.14 38.55
C SER A 657 -1.39 -12.04 37.77
N ILE A 658 -0.25 -11.56 38.26
CA ILE A 658 0.46 -10.42 37.70
C ILE A 658 1.92 -10.79 37.46
N GLN A 659 2.39 -10.58 36.23
CA GLN A 659 3.81 -10.71 35.85
C GLN A 659 4.35 -9.37 35.36
N GLU A 660 5.62 -9.07 35.67
CA GLU A 660 6.31 -7.90 35.15
C GLU A 660 7.69 -8.23 34.57
N TRP A 661 8.10 -7.48 33.54
CA TRP A 661 9.42 -7.63 32.91
C TRP A 661 9.81 -6.39 32.09
N ASN A 662 11.11 -6.25 31.85
CA ASN A 662 11.67 -5.24 30.96
C ASN A 662 12.25 -5.87 29.69
N TYR A 663 12.46 -5.03 28.68
CA TYR A 663 13.14 -5.40 27.44
C TYR A 663 14.52 -4.72 27.35
N ARG A 664 15.51 -5.41 26.79
CA ARG A 664 16.82 -4.81 26.47
C ARG A 664 16.74 -4.08 25.12
N TYR A 665 17.15 -2.81 25.12
CA TYR A 665 17.22 -1.96 23.92
C TYR A 665 18.60 -2.13 23.26
N ALA A 666 18.67 -2.88 22.16
CA ALA A 666 19.94 -3.28 21.54
C ALA A 666 19.83 -3.43 20.01
N ALA A 667 20.98 -3.49 19.32
CA ALA A 667 21.07 -3.71 17.87
C ALA A 667 20.64 -5.13 17.44
N GLN A 668 20.70 -6.10 18.35
CA GLN A 668 20.22 -7.46 18.11
C GLN A 668 18.71 -7.46 17.77
N TYR A 669 18.26 -8.48 17.03
CA TYR A 669 16.86 -8.54 16.62
C TYR A 669 15.94 -8.79 17.83
N GLY A 670 15.10 -7.81 18.16
CA GLY A 670 14.13 -7.89 19.23
C GLY A 670 14.78 -8.03 20.60
N SER A 671 14.02 -8.54 21.55
CA SER A 671 14.49 -8.76 22.91
C SER A 671 13.80 -9.93 23.56
N LYS A 672 14.51 -10.52 24.52
CA LYS A 672 13.93 -11.46 25.49
C LYS A 672 13.22 -10.68 26.60
N ASP A 673 12.43 -11.39 27.39
CA ASP A 673 11.88 -10.88 28.65
C ASP A 673 12.98 -10.91 29.73
N TRP A 674 13.19 -9.80 30.46
CA TRP A 674 14.18 -9.68 31.52
C TRP A 674 13.53 -9.28 32.85
N SER A 675 13.99 -9.90 33.94
CA SER A 675 13.53 -9.62 35.30
C SER A 675 13.76 -8.13 35.65
N VAL A 676 12.76 -7.52 36.27
CA VAL A 676 12.80 -6.14 36.77
C VAL A 676 13.61 -6.08 38.06
N VAL A 677 13.46 -7.08 38.95
CA VAL A 677 14.22 -7.13 40.22
C VAL A 677 15.66 -7.61 40.04
N ASN A 678 15.94 -8.41 39.00
CA ASN A 678 17.29 -8.89 38.66
C ASN A 678 17.58 -8.62 37.16
N PRO A 679 17.99 -7.40 36.75
CA PRO A 679 18.11 -7.02 35.34
C PRO A 679 19.05 -7.87 34.46
N ASP A 680 19.93 -8.66 35.07
CA ASP A 680 20.82 -9.63 34.40
C ASP A 680 20.25 -11.04 34.26
N LYS A 681 19.05 -11.28 34.76
CA LYS A 681 18.33 -12.55 34.68
C LYS A 681 17.25 -12.48 33.61
N GLU A 682 17.35 -13.37 32.63
CA GLU A 682 16.27 -13.65 31.67
C GLU A 682 15.05 -14.25 32.40
N GLY A 683 13.86 -13.74 32.10
CA GLY A 683 12.61 -14.17 32.71
C GLY A 683 11.65 -13.03 33.03
N ARG A 684 10.62 -13.36 33.80
CA ARG A 684 9.58 -12.45 34.30
C ARG A 684 9.48 -12.61 35.81
N ASP A 685 9.08 -11.56 36.50
CA ASP A 685 8.87 -11.57 37.93
C ASP A 685 7.36 -11.67 38.24
N GLU A 686 7.00 -12.52 39.20
CA GLU A 686 5.65 -12.54 39.76
C GLU A 686 5.45 -11.34 40.71
N VAL A 687 4.33 -10.65 40.59
CA VAL A 687 3.98 -9.47 41.39
C VAL A 687 2.85 -9.82 42.35
N ALA A 688 3.13 -9.78 43.64
CA ALA A 688 2.15 -10.10 44.68
C ALA A 688 1.10 -8.99 44.85
N VAL A 689 -0.18 -9.36 44.71
CA VAL A 689 -1.32 -8.53 45.11
C VAL A 689 -1.51 -8.69 46.62
N LYS A 690 -1.44 -7.58 47.37
CA LYS A 690 -1.61 -7.58 48.83
C LYS A 690 -3.09 -7.65 49.23
N SER A 691 -3.95 -6.92 48.50
CA SER A 691 -5.40 -6.94 48.66
C SER A 691 -6.07 -6.55 47.35
N ALA A 692 -7.31 -7.01 47.14
CA ALA A 692 -8.18 -6.57 46.07
C ALA A 692 -9.46 -5.99 46.67
N ARG A 693 -9.91 -4.83 46.20
CA ARG A 693 -11.10 -4.13 46.72
C ARG A 693 -11.99 -3.68 45.57
N LEU A 694 -13.27 -4.07 45.59
CA LEU A 694 -14.27 -3.53 44.66
C LEU A 694 -14.73 -2.17 45.18
N LEU A 695 -14.53 -1.12 44.39
CA LEU A 695 -14.91 0.25 44.75
C LEU A 695 -16.44 0.44 44.69
N ASP A 696 -16.90 1.59 45.18
CA ASP A 696 -18.33 1.87 45.39
C ASP A 696 -19.15 1.95 44.09
N ASP A 697 -18.49 2.08 42.94
CA ASP A 697 -19.13 2.01 41.62
C ASP A 697 -19.55 0.58 41.22
N GLY A 698 -19.12 -0.44 41.96
CA GLY A 698 -19.36 -1.85 41.70
C GLY A 698 -18.68 -2.39 40.43
N LYS A 699 -17.77 -1.63 39.82
CA LYS A 699 -17.16 -1.89 38.50
C LYS A 699 -15.64 -1.77 38.48
N THR A 700 -15.07 -0.99 39.39
CA THR A 700 -13.64 -0.73 39.47
C THR A 700 -13.05 -1.54 40.62
N VAL A 701 -12.05 -2.37 40.32
CA VAL A 701 -11.27 -3.05 41.34
C VAL A 701 -9.95 -2.30 41.54
N PHE A 702 -9.63 -1.99 42.79
CA PHE A 702 -8.29 -1.58 43.20
C PHE A 702 -7.50 -2.81 43.65
N LEU A 703 -6.36 -3.06 43.00
CA LEU A 703 -5.39 -4.08 43.37
C LEU A 703 -4.25 -3.39 44.12
N GLU A 704 -4.16 -3.60 45.43
CA GLU A 704 -3.10 -3.05 46.26
C GLU A 704 -1.79 -3.80 45.96
N ILE A 705 -0.80 -3.09 45.41
CA ILE A 705 0.50 -3.62 45.02
C ILE A 705 1.56 -2.68 45.60
N PRO A 706 2.00 -2.89 46.86
CA PRO A 706 2.93 -1.98 47.53
C PRO A 706 4.32 -1.86 46.88
N ALA A 707 4.67 -2.81 45.99
CA ALA A 707 5.93 -2.84 45.26
C ALA A 707 5.81 -2.35 43.80
N LEU A 708 4.68 -1.72 43.43
CA LEU A 708 4.44 -1.23 42.08
C LEU A 708 5.49 -0.18 41.67
N ARG A 709 5.97 -0.28 40.43
CA ARG A 709 7.06 0.54 39.90
C ARG A 709 6.89 0.75 38.39
N PRO A 710 7.52 1.78 37.81
CA PRO A 710 7.64 1.90 36.36
C PRO A 710 8.29 0.65 35.75
N VAL A 711 7.69 0.13 34.67
CA VAL A 711 8.11 -1.09 33.98
C VAL A 711 7.65 -1.05 32.52
N MET A 712 8.48 -1.58 31.62
CA MET A 712 8.12 -1.64 30.20
C MET A 712 6.89 -2.51 29.96
N GLN A 713 6.79 -3.67 30.62
CA GLN A 713 5.68 -4.58 30.44
C GLN A 713 5.22 -5.18 31.76
N MET A 714 3.93 -5.05 32.02
CA MET A 714 3.18 -5.80 33.01
C MET A 714 2.02 -6.53 32.34
N GLU A 715 1.73 -7.74 32.80
CA GLU A 715 0.60 -8.58 32.39
C GLU A 715 -0.28 -8.82 33.62
N VAL A 716 -1.54 -8.39 33.59
CA VAL A 716 -2.54 -8.70 34.61
C VAL A 716 -3.54 -9.68 34.03
N GLN A 717 -3.52 -10.92 34.52
CA GLN A 717 -4.55 -11.92 34.25
C GLN A 717 -5.66 -11.83 35.30
N TYR A 718 -6.91 -12.00 34.89
CA TYR A 718 -8.06 -11.99 35.79
C TYR A 718 -9.06 -13.11 35.48
N ASN A 719 -9.67 -13.66 36.53
CA ASN A 719 -10.72 -14.67 36.50
C ASN A 719 -11.87 -14.26 37.44
N LEU A 720 -12.78 -13.44 36.92
CA LEU A 720 -13.84 -12.78 37.69
C LEU A 720 -15.22 -13.30 37.28
N ASN A 721 -16.25 -12.85 38.00
CA ASN A 721 -17.65 -12.96 37.57
C ASN A 721 -18.28 -11.56 37.47
N GLU A 722 -19.21 -11.39 36.53
CA GLU A 722 -20.17 -10.29 36.58
C GLU A 722 -21.15 -10.48 37.75
N ALA A 723 -21.81 -9.40 38.18
CA ALA A 723 -22.78 -9.45 39.28
C ALA A 723 -23.99 -10.38 39.04
N ASP A 724 -24.22 -10.83 37.79
CA ASP A 724 -25.21 -11.83 37.41
C ASP A 724 -24.65 -13.27 37.31
N GLY A 725 -23.41 -13.47 37.75
CA GLY A 725 -22.73 -14.78 37.77
C GLY A 725 -22.08 -15.18 36.45
N ARG A 726 -22.13 -14.37 35.38
CA ARG A 726 -21.45 -14.70 34.12
C ARG A 726 -19.92 -14.62 34.28
N PRO A 727 -19.15 -15.65 33.87
CA PRO A 727 -17.70 -15.66 34.03
C PRO A 727 -17.01 -14.67 33.09
N ARG A 728 -16.03 -13.96 33.63
CA ARG A 728 -15.27 -12.88 32.98
C ARG A 728 -13.78 -13.14 33.16
N ARG A 729 -13.18 -13.81 32.17
CA ARG A 729 -11.76 -14.15 32.11
C ARG A 729 -11.06 -13.34 31.05
N GLY A 730 -9.82 -12.92 31.32
CA GLY A 730 -9.01 -12.22 30.33
C GLY A 730 -7.67 -11.76 30.87
N GLN A 731 -7.00 -10.97 30.05
CA GLN A 731 -5.66 -10.46 30.29
C GLN A 731 -5.59 -9.01 29.84
N VAL A 732 -4.79 -8.21 30.54
CA VAL A 732 -4.42 -6.83 30.19
C VAL A 732 -2.91 -6.76 30.14
N TRP A 733 -2.34 -6.21 29.06
CA TRP A 733 -0.93 -5.87 29.00
C TRP A 733 -0.77 -4.37 29.06
N LEU A 734 0.09 -3.89 29.94
CA LEU A 734 0.25 -2.46 30.22
C LEU A 734 1.71 -2.07 30.40
N THR A 735 2.00 -0.78 30.18
CA THR A 735 3.29 -0.16 30.41
C THR A 735 3.14 0.91 31.49
N LEU A 736 4.04 0.92 32.47
CA LEU A 736 4.05 1.90 33.56
C LEU A 736 5.22 2.86 33.39
N HIS A 737 4.93 4.14 33.13
CA HIS A 737 5.93 5.21 33.09
C HIS A 737 5.89 6.07 34.36
N GLN A 738 4.70 6.29 34.89
CA GLN A 738 4.44 7.16 36.05
C GLN A 738 3.33 6.56 36.91
N LEU A 739 3.42 6.81 38.22
CA LEU A 739 2.44 6.39 39.22
C LEU A 739 1.88 7.65 39.90
N ASP A 740 0.56 7.80 39.93
CA ASP A 740 -0.10 8.89 40.66
C ASP A 740 0.03 8.68 42.18
N ARG A 741 -0.32 9.69 42.97
CA ARG A 741 -0.43 9.59 44.43
C ARG A 741 -1.22 8.34 44.88
N PRO A 742 -0.92 7.80 46.08
CA PRO A 742 -1.59 6.59 46.58
C PRO A 742 -3.12 6.76 46.61
N LEU A 743 -3.85 5.74 46.15
CA LEU A 743 -5.31 5.71 46.26
C LEU A 743 -5.70 5.47 47.72
N THR A 744 -6.31 6.47 48.35
CA THR A 744 -6.94 6.34 49.67
C THR A 744 -8.37 5.82 49.52
N THR A 745 -8.55 4.50 49.58
CA THR A 745 -9.90 3.93 49.68
C THR A 745 -10.41 4.10 51.11
N GLY A 746 -11.57 4.73 51.32
CA GLY A 746 -12.10 5.01 52.66
C GLY A 746 -12.33 3.73 53.46
N HIS A 747 -11.94 3.72 54.74
CA HIS A 747 -12.11 2.56 55.63
C HIS A 747 -13.58 2.25 55.91
#